data_AF-A0A174SJ97-F1
#
_entry.id   AF-A0A174SJ97-F1
#
_cell.length_a   1.000
_cell.length_b   1.000
_cell.length_c   1.000
_cell.angle_alpha   90.00
_cell.angle_beta   90.00
_cell.angle_gamma   90.00
#
_symmetry.space_group_name_H-M   'P 1'
#
loop_
_entity.id
_entity.type
_entity.pdbx_description
1 polymer ?
#
loop_
_entity_poly.entity_id
_entity_poly.type
_entity_poly.pdbx_seq_one_letter_code
_entity_poly.pdbx_strand_id
1 'polypeptide(L)'
;MRHSRIFRSSFEHMVCLFVGAAACTVSSCTDDTFDKYGQQGASGMLAFDVVAPDSWTNGLAAANSANKDISIRKITQSGGDAPLYLVTEIAEAAVDTAAHRVMTRGTTITGETIEKYSFGLSAICYTGDWPGEGEENKWTTNFAHNIEVNYAQNAWNLKKPLHWTGSGRIKFFAYSPYSAASGSSDNANNDTIIHSKPDATGVPTLTYTVPEDVTKQKDLLYAVADCGGDGTGDIQKGAVHLQFKHALTAVTIQTGKNMLAGKVTGITISGVHGKATCQIGTGNWIPDGDDPNSSFSINYDEDVELGWNGDDLMTNPDIVLNKDEEGYTFMMIPQALTDKAILTISFTDSITEMNRTLTAKLKDFTKDKTWAAGKRYTYSVNSTGIVIKPFIEMTINKTLYPNGGYKGVDVITLKEGNLYTPMSDAEKLAYLPVSGFLNDVSITAYTHVVQAGAADETKEQFRKLDFKIEWSLNGTDWISGGQDSHGNPMGWRPVTTSQTVANNTDWTSPVSGSILLPAQKQFEYMQNFLYGTQTSVVDNYNAKTATHAGQGTKEMPYDLVDNNDLAKETANCYIVNDHGYYTFPAYYGNTYSKTNPGSTSSYKYEGTVPDATKDYILTEFVGYNNEKISSAPIAGVTDAILLWQDSPDLVTDVKYSNDKVSFRVPKETISQGNAVIAVRKDEKILWSWHIWVTHRKWGRDNCVKTSDTNTNKFGQPFYIAPCNLGYCEPHNGGDGGTVYMRFVALELAGCDGIGDDGVIEKITVKRDGLSINGQPAVTFTQPKIAKSTAGDNTYYQWGRKDAMLPGIQNEVSIENGLTDALLKTELTMVNKMFYSTDKYRFTSEESGKTIGESVEMPYKFFMHKRISDDKNSEDNFLRRHWHKGLGTPYNLKSIMNYWNIQLTTAARAYFDYSLKDNPNYKTTPNDEYVVKTVYDPSPAGFKIPPVKAFADFFDDVTLTQVNAPTSTNPNAKKTVGKANATEATAFTGWTVDLNGQTYYFPATGVRDMGIRDKEVGYGTFPGFSAITYIATSGFRENDTASSCMILSIDKRPTIAFPNCTEPIDGTNNAYGFTVRPIRDGQKGN
;
A
#
# COMPACT_ATOMS: atom_id res chain seq x y z
N MET A 1 -23.01 27.11 42.73
CA MET A 1 -22.27 27.58 43.92
C MET A 1 -20.90 28.02 43.43
N ARG A 2 -20.68 29.34 43.30
CA ARG A 2 -19.84 30.19 44.19
C ARG A 2 -18.35 29.83 44.09
N HIS A 3 -17.37 30.70 43.95
CA HIS A 3 -17.22 32.14 43.72
C HIS A 3 -15.68 32.37 43.76
N SER A 4 -15.16 33.28 42.92
CA SER A 4 -14.26 34.37 43.34
C SER A 4 -12.83 34.13 43.90
N ARG A 5 -11.86 34.75 43.19
CA ARG A 5 -10.99 35.88 43.61
C ARG A 5 -9.68 35.66 44.44
N ILE A 6 -8.60 36.20 43.85
CA ILE A 6 -7.65 37.26 44.33
C ILE A 6 -6.93 37.07 45.69
N PHE A 7 -5.58 37.02 45.72
CA PHE A 7 -4.67 38.08 46.24
C PHE A 7 -3.18 37.70 46.26
N ARG A 8 -2.34 38.71 46.02
CA ARG A 8 -0.90 38.83 46.29
C ARG A 8 -0.61 38.98 47.80
N SER A 9 0.61 38.61 48.24
CA SER A 9 1.49 39.33 49.18
C SER A 9 2.80 38.52 49.32
N SER A 10 4.00 38.95 48.91
CA SER A 10 4.93 39.95 49.48
C SER A 10 5.44 39.69 50.91
N PHE A 11 6.78 39.60 51.00
CA PHE A 11 7.73 40.18 51.99
C PHE A 11 7.58 39.88 53.48
N GLU A 12 8.70 39.56 54.16
CA GLU A 12 9.24 40.38 55.28
C GLU A 12 10.55 39.86 55.91
N HIS A 13 11.16 40.76 56.70
CA HIS A 13 12.26 40.71 57.69
C HIS A 13 13.56 41.38 57.20
N MET A 14 14.18 42.36 57.87
CA MET A 14 14.01 43.05 59.18
C MET A 14 14.94 44.31 59.12
N VAL A 15 14.54 45.57 59.41
CA VAL A 15 14.34 46.27 60.72
C VAL A 15 15.54 47.14 61.21
N CYS A 16 15.18 48.36 61.69
CA CYS A 16 15.86 49.42 62.51
C CYS A 16 16.65 50.54 61.79
N LEU A 17 16.28 51.85 61.80
CA LEU A 17 16.08 52.88 62.87
C LEU A 17 17.40 53.25 63.61
N PHE A 18 17.84 54.48 63.95
CA PHE A 18 17.27 55.84 64.06
C PHE A 18 18.44 56.89 64.25
N VAL A 19 18.24 58.15 63.79
CA VAL A 19 18.55 59.48 64.41
C VAL A 19 19.92 59.84 65.08
N GLY A 20 20.53 60.95 64.61
CA GLY A 20 20.70 62.21 65.40
C GLY A 20 21.99 62.56 66.17
N ALA A 21 22.85 63.39 65.54
CA ALA A 21 23.56 64.61 66.00
C ALA A 21 24.52 64.70 67.24
N ALA A 22 25.57 65.53 67.05
CA ALA A 22 26.45 66.29 67.97
C ALA A 22 27.75 65.60 68.50
N ALA A 23 28.96 65.99 68.01
CA ALA A 23 29.90 67.04 68.52
C ALA A 23 30.68 66.58 69.79
N CYS A 24 32.02 66.64 69.98
CA CYS A 24 33.16 67.38 69.40
C CYS A 24 34.51 66.75 69.86
N THR A 25 35.57 66.90 69.03
CA THR A 25 37.03 67.11 69.33
C THR A 25 37.81 66.06 70.16
N VAL A 26 39.08 65.66 69.91
CA VAL A 26 40.31 66.22 69.28
C VAL A 26 41.29 65.01 69.07
N SER A 27 41.95 64.80 67.91
CA SER A 27 43.26 65.31 67.44
C SER A 27 44.31 64.19 67.23
N SER A 28 44.74 63.95 65.98
CA SER A 28 46.13 64.16 65.52
C SER A 28 46.31 63.97 64.00
N CYS A 29 46.78 65.05 63.34
CA CYS A 29 47.61 65.16 62.10
C CYS A 29 47.10 64.51 60.79
N THR A 30 46.40 65.24 59.90
CA THR A 30 46.87 66.07 58.76
C THR A 30 47.60 65.32 57.62
N ASP A 31 46.94 65.14 56.47
CA ASP A 31 47.18 65.96 55.27
C ASP A 31 45.98 65.89 54.29
N ASP A 32 45.69 67.00 53.63
CA ASP A 32 44.60 67.22 52.66
C ASP A 32 44.83 66.46 51.35
N THR A 33 43.78 66.23 50.53
CA THR A 33 43.64 66.91 49.22
C THR A 33 42.48 66.40 48.35
N PHE A 34 41.95 67.38 47.63
CA PHE A 34 40.82 67.44 46.71
C PHE A 34 40.83 66.48 45.50
N ASP A 35 39.62 66.26 44.98
CA ASP A 35 39.24 65.87 43.61
C ASP A 35 39.68 64.50 43.04
N LYS A 36 38.70 63.60 42.89
CA LYS A 36 38.90 62.30 42.22
C LYS A 36 39.05 62.38 40.68
N TYR A 37 38.89 63.58 40.09
CA TYR A 37 39.28 63.97 38.71
C TYR A 37 39.37 65.51 38.63
N GLY A 38 40.22 66.11 39.47
CA GLY A 38 40.34 67.58 39.58
C GLY A 38 40.85 68.22 38.31
N GLN A 39 40.33 69.41 38.00
CA GLN A 39 40.79 70.25 36.90
C GLN A 39 42.29 70.57 37.03
N GLN A 40 43.15 69.71 36.49
CA GLN A 40 44.53 70.04 36.21
C GLN A 40 44.61 70.61 34.81
N GLY A 41 44.47 71.93 34.71
CA GLY A 41 44.95 72.65 33.54
C GLY A 41 46.44 72.37 33.32
N ALA A 42 46.80 72.06 32.07
CA ALA A 42 48.13 72.14 31.44
C ALA A 42 49.40 71.59 32.18
N SER A 43 49.32 70.92 33.33
CA SER A 43 50.52 70.43 34.08
C SER A 43 50.36 69.04 34.74
N GLY A 44 49.33 68.26 34.41
CA GLY A 44 49.04 66.96 35.02
C GLY A 44 49.65 65.73 34.32
N MET A 45 49.68 64.58 35.01
CA MET A 45 49.94 63.27 34.37
C MET A 45 48.76 62.92 33.44
N LEU A 46 49.07 62.29 32.30
CA LEU A 46 48.06 61.81 31.36
C LEU A 46 47.26 60.66 31.97
N ALA A 47 45.93 60.80 31.98
CA ALA A 47 44.97 59.75 32.32
C ALA A 47 44.17 59.34 31.06
N PHE A 48 43.64 58.12 31.04
CA PHE A 48 42.88 57.58 29.91
C PHE A 48 41.48 57.16 30.35
N ASP A 49 40.49 57.61 29.59
CA ASP A 49 39.12 57.12 29.63
C ASP A 49 38.93 56.19 28.44
N VAL A 50 38.74 54.90 28.69
CA VAL A 50 38.74 53.86 27.65
C VAL A 50 37.33 53.33 27.50
N VAL A 51 36.80 53.40 26.29
CA VAL A 51 35.52 52.84 25.91
C VAL A 51 35.75 51.78 24.84
N ALA A 52 35.26 50.57 25.06
CA ALA A 52 35.21 49.54 24.03
C ALA A 52 33.83 49.46 23.40
N PRO A 53 33.69 48.85 22.21
CA PRO A 53 32.39 48.53 21.65
C PRO A 53 31.61 47.62 22.61
N ASP A 54 30.30 47.84 22.75
CA ASP A 54 29.43 46.95 23.54
C ASP A 54 29.34 45.55 22.90
N SER A 55 29.52 45.47 21.58
CA SER A 55 29.65 44.24 20.79
C SER A 55 30.15 44.55 19.37
N TRP A 56 30.42 43.51 18.57
CA TRP A 56 30.67 43.65 17.14
C TRP A 56 29.47 44.30 16.44
N THR A 57 29.67 45.51 15.91
CA THR A 57 28.59 46.29 15.30
C THR A 57 28.27 45.83 13.87
N ASN A 58 26.99 45.60 13.58
CA ASN A 58 26.51 45.33 12.22
C ASN A 58 26.54 46.64 11.37
N GLY A 59 26.58 46.53 10.04
CA GLY A 59 26.58 47.68 9.09
C GLY A 59 25.52 48.75 9.39
N LEU A 60 25.81 50.02 9.12
CA LEU A 60 24.78 51.08 9.13
C LEU A 60 23.74 50.78 8.04
N ALA A 61 22.47 50.65 8.44
CA ALA A 61 21.34 50.60 7.52
C ALA A 61 20.96 52.02 7.09
N ALA A 62 20.98 52.28 5.78
CA ALA A 62 20.18 53.36 5.23
C ALA A 62 18.70 53.03 5.46
N ALA A 63 17.95 53.99 5.99
CA ALA A 63 16.52 53.87 6.23
C ALA A 63 15.77 53.40 4.98
N ASN A 64 15.22 52.18 5.00
CA ASN A 64 13.91 51.82 4.48
C ASN A 64 13.62 50.33 4.72
N SER A 65 12.60 50.09 5.53
CA SER A 65 11.94 48.80 5.76
C SER A 65 11.26 48.30 4.47
N ALA A 66 11.93 47.45 3.69
CA ALA A 66 11.27 46.59 2.68
C ALA A 66 12.15 45.47 2.05
N ASN A 67 13.48 45.55 2.04
CA ASN A 67 14.31 44.53 1.38
C ASN A 67 15.21 43.79 2.38
N LYS A 68 14.81 42.59 2.79
CA LYS A 68 15.78 41.52 3.06
C LYS A 68 16.32 41.12 1.69
N ASP A 69 17.50 41.56 1.29
CA ASP A 69 18.16 41.04 0.09
C ASP A 69 18.63 39.60 0.36
N ILE A 70 17.67 38.65 0.35
CA ILE A 70 17.97 37.23 0.35
C ILE A 70 18.54 36.92 -1.03
N SER A 71 19.86 36.84 -1.15
CA SER A 71 20.51 36.39 -2.36
C SER A 71 20.52 34.86 -2.40
N ILE A 72 19.40 34.24 -2.79
CA ILE A 72 19.36 32.81 -3.09
C ILE A 72 20.04 32.59 -4.45
N ARG A 73 21.29 32.14 -4.46
CA ARG A 73 22.01 31.80 -5.70
C ARG A 73 22.37 30.33 -5.73
N LYS A 74 21.87 29.63 -6.75
CA LYS A 74 22.29 28.27 -7.14
C LYS A 74 23.46 28.41 -8.11
N ILE A 75 24.63 27.81 -7.83
CA ILE A 75 25.80 27.95 -8.72
C ILE A 75 26.52 26.61 -8.96
N THR A 76 26.90 26.45 -10.23
CA THR A 76 27.63 25.37 -10.92
C THR A 76 29.14 25.36 -10.63
N GLN A 77 29.80 24.22 -10.78
CA GLN A 77 31.24 24.06 -10.54
C GLN A 77 32.10 24.12 -11.83
N SER A 78 33.38 24.40 -11.63
CA SER A 78 34.50 24.13 -12.53
C SER A 78 35.49 23.17 -11.85
N GLY A 79 35.78 22.02 -12.47
CA GLY A 79 36.97 21.20 -12.22
C GLY A 79 36.80 19.90 -11.40
N GLY A 80 36.68 18.78 -12.12
CA GLY A 80 37.27 17.48 -11.72
C GLY A 80 36.49 16.58 -10.76
N ASP A 81 36.27 17.01 -9.52
CA ASP A 81 35.71 16.16 -8.46
C ASP A 81 34.45 16.82 -7.87
N ALA A 82 33.30 16.13 -7.94
CA ALA A 82 31.95 16.70 -7.75
C ALA A 82 31.62 17.09 -6.28
N PRO A 83 31.34 18.37 -5.97
CA PRO A 83 31.07 18.88 -4.63
C PRO A 83 29.57 19.02 -4.32
N LEU A 84 29.25 19.07 -3.02
CA LEU A 84 27.91 19.32 -2.48
C LEU A 84 27.58 20.80 -2.49
N TYR A 85 26.34 21.13 -2.86
CA TYR A 85 25.85 22.52 -2.96
C TYR A 85 25.54 23.07 -1.56
N LEU A 86 26.30 24.09 -1.17
CA LEU A 86 25.98 24.97 -0.06
C LEU A 86 25.11 26.13 -0.58
N VAL A 87 23.91 26.31 -0.05
CA VAL A 87 23.12 27.55 -0.24
C VAL A 87 23.27 28.36 1.03
N THR A 88 23.98 29.47 0.95
CA THR A 88 24.09 30.38 2.09
C THR A 88 23.08 31.51 2.05
N GLU A 89 22.27 31.63 3.10
CA GLU A 89 21.47 32.82 3.34
C GLU A 89 22.28 33.77 4.24
N ILE A 90 22.48 35.00 3.77
CA ILE A 90 23.16 36.05 4.53
C ILE A 90 22.08 36.86 5.23
N ALA A 91 22.18 36.99 6.55
CA ALA A 91 21.36 37.91 7.30
C ALA A 91 22.26 38.96 7.97
N GLU A 92 22.18 40.21 7.50
CA GLU A 92 22.52 41.37 8.33
C GLU A 92 21.32 41.59 9.25
N ALA A 93 21.30 40.95 10.43
CA ALA A 93 20.17 40.95 11.35
C ALA A 93 20.37 41.88 12.57
N ALA A 94 19.23 42.30 13.14
CA ALA A 94 19.07 43.35 14.15
C ALA A 94 19.19 42.87 15.61
N VAL A 95 19.41 43.85 16.47
CA VAL A 95 19.60 43.87 17.93
C VAL A 95 18.70 42.90 18.71
N ASP A 96 19.28 42.05 19.57
CA ASP A 96 18.74 41.82 20.93
C ASP A 96 19.81 41.35 21.94
N THR A 97 19.39 41.34 23.20
CA THR A 97 20.15 41.66 24.42
C THR A 97 20.50 40.40 25.24
N ALA A 98 21.67 40.47 25.91
CA ALA A 98 22.10 39.73 27.11
C ALA A 98 22.54 38.24 26.97
N ALA A 99 23.71 37.90 27.54
CA ALA A 99 23.82 37.23 28.84
C ALA A 99 25.31 36.96 29.20
N HIS A 100 25.51 36.39 30.39
CA HIS A 100 26.60 36.62 31.33
C HIS A 100 27.67 35.51 31.36
N ARG A 101 28.90 35.94 31.70
CA ARG A 101 29.95 35.27 32.50
C ARG A 101 30.88 34.19 31.91
N VAL A 102 32.17 34.53 32.08
CA VAL A 102 33.39 33.76 32.36
C VAL A 102 33.84 32.77 31.28
N MET A 103 34.95 33.08 30.58
CA MET A 103 36.03 32.13 30.25
C MET A 103 37.25 32.79 29.56
N THR A 104 38.27 31.97 29.31
CA THR A 104 39.63 32.19 28.78
C THR A 104 39.76 31.86 27.28
N ARG A 105 40.44 32.73 26.48
CA ARG A 105 41.00 32.56 25.11
C ARG A 105 40.00 32.32 23.94
N GLY A 106 40.12 33.12 22.86
CA GLY A 106 39.33 33.01 21.62
C GLY A 106 38.01 33.81 21.56
N THR A 107 37.73 34.70 22.51
CA THR A 107 36.42 35.36 22.70
C THR A 107 36.42 36.85 22.31
N THR A 108 35.24 37.35 21.92
CA THR A 108 35.02 38.77 21.60
C THR A 108 35.36 39.72 22.76
N ILE A 109 36.02 40.85 22.47
CA ILE A 109 36.29 41.90 23.46
C ILE A 109 35.15 42.92 23.43
N THR A 110 34.55 43.18 24.59
CA THR A 110 33.41 44.10 24.77
C THR A 110 33.73 45.15 25.84
N GLY A 111 32.83 46.13 26.02
CA GLY A 111 32.91 47.12 27.10
C GLY A 111 33.10 46.51 28.49
N GLU A 112 32.55 45.31 28.73
CA GLU A 112 32.67 44.60 30.01
C GLU A 112 33.98 43.81 30.17
N THR A 113 34.71 43.54 29.08
CA THR A 113 35.89 42.66 29.11
C THR A 113 37.20 43.36 28.75
N ILE A 114 37.15 44.57 28.17
CA ILE A 114 38.34 45.32 27.75
C ILE A 114 39.34 45.54 28.90
N GLU A 115 38.85 45.72 30.13
CA GLU A 115 39.68 45.90 31.34
C GLU A 115 40.61 44.71 31.63
N LYS A 116 40.36 43.54 31.03
CA LYS A 116 41.22 42.34 31.17
C LYS A 116 42.40 42.33 30.20
N TYR A 117 42.40 43.21 29.21
CA TYR A 117 43.42 43.26 28.15
C TYR A 117 44.22 44.55 28.26
N SER A 118 45.55 44.45 28.27
CA SER A 118 46.41 45.62 28.12
C SER A 118 46.39 46.09 26.66
N PHE A 119 46.62 47.38 26.43
CA PHE A 119 46.71 47.97 25.10
C PHE A 119 48.06 48.69 24.91
N GLY A 120 48.54 48.75 23.68
CA GLY A 120 49.73 49.52 23.31
C GLY A 120 49.35 50.93 22.91
N LEU A 121 50.02 51.92 23.48
CA LEU A 121 49.81 53.35 23.23
C LEU A 121 51.02 53.96 22.50
N SER A 122 50.76 54.50 21.33
CA SER A 122 51.68 55.33 20.56
C SER A 122 51.12 56.74 20.42
N ALA A 123 51.97 57.75 20.32
CA ALA A 123 51.53 59.13 20.21
C ALA A 123 52.54 60.02 19.46
N ILE A 124 52.00 60.96 18.70
CA ILE A 124 52.75 61.93 17.90
C ILE A 124 52.40 63.34 18.36
N CYS A 125 53.42 64.10 18.79
CA CYS A 125 53.31 65.54 19.01
C CYS A 125 53.59 66.29 17.72
N TYR A 126 52.69 67.21 17.36
CA TYR A 126 52.81 67.99 16.14
C TYR A 126 52.33 69.44 16.31
N THR A 127 52.79 70.29 15.39
CA THR A 127 52.36 71.69 15.25
C THR A 127 51.93 71.95 13.80
N GLY A 128 50.90 72.77 13.61
CA GLY A 128 50.25 72.97 12.31
C GLY A 128 49.14 71.96 12.02
N ASP A 129 48.70 71.91 10.76
CA ASP A 129 47.64 71.01 10.32
C ASP A 129 48.14 69.57 10.19
N TRP A 130 47.28 68.60 10.54
CA TRP A 130 47.58 67.18 10.35
C TRP A 130 47.60 66.86 8.84
N PRO A 131 48.62 66.16 8.30
CA PRO A 131 48.70 65.84 6.88
C PRO A 131 47.44 65.16 6.36
N GLY A 132 46.98 65.57 5.18
CA GLY A 132 45.84 64.99 4.50
C GLY A 132 46.09 63.54 4.05
N GLU A 133 45.02 62.84 3.66
CA GLU A 133 45.12 61.47 3.15
C GLU A 133 45.98 61.45 1.86
N GLY A 134 47.13 60.75 1.90
CA GLY A 134 48.10 60.68 0.79
C GLY A 134 49.26 61.68 0.86
N GLU A 135 49.28 62.59 1.84
CA GLU A 135 50.42 63.48 2.09
C GLU A 135 51.52 62.79 2.92
N GLU A 136 52.79 63.07 2.61
CA GLU A 136 53.93 62.46 3.32
C GLU A 136 54.01 62.99 4.77
N ASN A 137 53.68 62.14 5.74
CA ASN A 137 53.85 62.44 7.15
C ASN A 137 55.27 62.07 7.62
N LYS A 138 56.09 63.09 7.92
CA LYS A 138 57.50 62.94 8.34
C LYS A 138 57.67 62.77 9.86
N TRP A 139 56.59 62.80 10.65
CA TRP A 139 56.67 62.69 12.10
C TRP A 139 56.80 61.23 12.52
N THR A 140 57.67 60.96 13.48
CA THR A 140 57.73 59.67 14.17
C THR A 140 56.82 59.70 15.41
N THR A 141 56.58 58.55 16.04
CA THR A 141 55.94 58.43 17.37
C THR A 141 56.83 58.99 18.47
N ASN A 142 57.13 60.29 18.37
CA ASN A 142 58.11 61.04 19.15
C ASN A 142 57.67 61.27 20.60
N PHE A 143 56.38 61.17 20.90
CA PHE A 143 55.83 61.41 22.22
C PHE A 143 55.68 60.13 23.04
N ALA A 144 55.14 59.08 22.43
CA ALA A 144 55.07 57.74 23.01
C ALA A 144 55.15 56.70 21.90
N HIS A 145 55.86 55.60 22.12
CA HIS A 145 55.93 54.50 21.16
C HIS A 145 55.61 53.18 21.85
N ASN A 146 54.50 52.56 21.45
CA ASN A 146 54.00 51.26 21.91
C ASN A 146 54.14 51.03 23.43
N ILE A 147 53.75 52.03 24.24
CA ILE A 147 53.77 51.93 25.70
C ILE A 147 52.61 51.06 26.14
N GLU A 148 52.90 50.00 26.90
CA GLU A 148 51.87 49.16 27.51
C GLU A 148 51.05 49.95 28.54
N VAL A 149 49.72 49.88 28.40
CA VAL A 149 48.74 50.42 29.35
C VAL A 149 47.86 49.28 29.84
N ASN A 150 47.75 49.11 31.15
CA ASN A 150 46.98 48.03 31.77
C ASN A 150 46.00 48.57 32.82
N TYR A 151 44.87 47.89 32.98
CA TYR A 151 43.88 48.27 34.00
C TYR A 151 44.20 47.61 35.34
N ALA A 152 44.36 48.43 36.38
CA ALA A 152 44.55 47.97 37.75
C ALA A 152 44.09 49.05 38.74
N GLN A 153 43.58 48.64 39.91
CA GLN A 153 43.13 49.57 40.97
C GLN A 153 42.06 50.58 40.50
N ASN A 154 41.12 50.14 39.64
CA ASN A 154 40.06 50.96 39.02
C ASN A 154 40.57 52.14 38.17
N ALA A 155 41.77 52.03 37.59
CA ALA A 155 42.33 53.01 36.67
C ALA A 155 43.22 52.36 35.58
N TRP A 156 43.36 53.03 34.44
CA TRP A 156 44.31 52.66 33.39
C TRP A 156 45.70 53.21 33.70
N ASN A 157 46.66 52.32 33.88
CA ASN A 157 48.02 52.65 34.31
C ASN A 157 48.98 52.51 33.13
N LEU A 158 49.78 53.55 32.87
CA LEU A 158 50.88 53.44 31.92
C LEU A 158 52.09 52.78 32.59
N LYS A 159 52.76 51.88 31.88
CA LYS A 159 54.06 51.35 32.30
C LYS A 159 55.15 52.43 32.41
N LYS A 160 54.99 53.53 31.67
CA LYS A 160 55.85 54.73 31.72
C LYS A 160 54.96 55.99 31.78
N PRO A 161 55.08 56.84 32.82
CA PRO A 161 54.23 58.02 32.96
C PRO A 161 54.49 59.04 31.84
N LEU A 162 53.42 59.67 31.35
CA LEU A 162 53.46 60.74 30.36
C LEU A 162 52.79 62.00 30.94
N HIS A 163 53.22 63.18 30.51
CA HIS A 163 52.69 64.48 30.93
C HIS A 163 52.19 65.30 29.74
N TRP A 164 51.19 66.13 29.96
CA TRP A 164 50.73 67.11 28.96
C TRP A 164 51.88 68.03 28.51
N THR A 165 51.97 68.34 27.21
CA THR A 165 53.05 69.17 26.64
C THR A 165 52.85 70.67 26.87
N GLY A 166 51.67 71.09 27.32
CA GLY A 166 51.29 72.48 27.59
C GLY A 166 50.98 73.32 26.33
N SER A 167 51.38 72.87 25.14
CA SER A 167 51.08 73.52 23.84
C SER A 167 51.22 72.53 22.68
N GLY A 168 50.74 72.91 21.48
CA GLY A 168 50.72 72.04 20.29
C GLY A 168 49.57 71.04 20.31
N ARG A 169 49.63 70.01 19.46
CA ARG A 169 48.64 68.90 19.42
C ARG A 169 49.34 67.57 19.65
N ILE A 170 48.61 66.63 20.24
CA ILE A 170 49.04 65.26 20.52
C ILE A 170 48.00 64.31 19.93
N LYS A 171 48.40 63.50 18.95
CA LYS A 171 47.55 62.45 18.39
C LYS A 171 47.96 61.10 18.96
N PHE A 172 47.05 60.48 19.70
CA PHE A 172 47.19 59.17 20.31
C PHE A 172 46.67 58.08 19.38
N PHE A 173 47.38 56.97 19.34
CA PHE A 173 47.07 55.76 18.59
C PHE A 173 47.19 54.59 19.55
N ALA A 174 46.08 53.89 19.80
CA ALA A 174 46.04 52.76 20.72
C ALA A 174 45.57 51.50 20.01
N TYR A 175 46.05 50.34 20.45
CA TYR A 175 45.55 49.04 20.00
C TYR A 175 45.55 47.99 21.12
N SER A 176 44.61 47.07 21.08
CA SER A 176 44.45 46.01 22.08
C SER A 176 44.18 44.67 21.39
N PRO A 177 44.69 43.52 21.89
CA PRO A 177 45.59 43.39 23.02
C PRO A 177 47.04 43.80 22.69
N TYR A 178 47.76 44.30 23.70
CA TYR A 178 49.15 44.74 23.59
C TYR A 178 50.09 43.60 23.14
N SER A 179 51.04 43.93 22.27
CA SER A 179 52.22 43.13 21.99
C SER A 179 53.49 43.96 22.16
N ALA A 180 54.51 43.35 22.78
CA ALA A 180 55.84 43.95 22.90
C ALA A 180 56.67 43.82 21.61
N ALA A 181 56.19 43.09 20.60
CA ALA A 181 56.92 42.87 19.36
C ALA A 181 56.98 44.18 18.54
N SER A 182 58.20 44.65 18.29
CA SER A 182 58.49 45.76 17.38
C SER A 182 59.39 45.26 16.26
N GLY A 183 59.34 45.88 15.09
CA GLY A 183 60.17 45.50 13.94
C GLY A 183 61.70 45.58 14.14
N SER A 184 62.23 45.78 15.37
CA SER A 184 63.65 46.02 15.67
C SER A 184 64.38 44.95 16.49
N SER A 185 63.75 43.84 16.90
CA SER A 185 64.43 42.79 17.67
C SER A 185 64.76 41.55 16.83
N ASP A 186 65.99 41.05 16.96
CA ASP A 186 66.43 39.69 16.57
C ASP A 186 65.72 38.55 17.35
N ASN A 187 64.60 38.86 18.03
CA ASN A 187 63.65 37.92 18.62
C ASN A 187 62.33 37.94 17.83
N ALA A 188 62.40 37.61 16.54
CA ALA A 188 61.21 37.23 15.76
C ALA A 188 60.70 35.86 16.24
N ASN A 189 60.27 35.78 17.50
CA ASN A 189 59.71 34.58 18.10
C ASN A 189 58.19 34.73 18.16
N ASN A 190 57.50 34.07 17.23
CA ASN A 190 56.10 33.59 17.31
C ASN A 190 54.96 34.56 17.70
N ASP A 191 55.18 35.87 17.84
CA ASP A 191 54.09 36.80 18.16
C ASP A 191 53.31 37.22 16.89
N THR A 192 51.99 37.28 17.02
CA THR A 192 51.07 37.42 15.88
C THR A 192 50.76 38.87 15.53
N ILE A 193 51.07 39.81 16.43
CA ILE A 193 50.89 41.25 16.26
C ILE A 193 52.27 41.92 16.36
N ILE A 194 52.65 42.71 15.36
CA ILE A 194 53.96 43.40 15.31
C ILE A 194 53.73 44.89 15.07
N HIS A 195 54.23 45.73 15.97
CA HIS A 195 54.17 47.19 15.85
C HIS A 195 55.31 47.73 14.96
N SER A 196 55.08 48.85 14.27
CA SER A 196 56.10 49.59 13.52
C SER A 196 57.28 49.98 14.40
N LYS A 197 58.45 50.23 13.78
CA LYS A 197 59.67 50.66 14.50
C LYS A 197 59.53 52.07 15.08
N PRO A 198 60.26 52.42 16.17
CA PRO A 198 60.21 53.76 16.77
C PRO A 198 60.62 54.91 15.86
N ASP A 199 61.49 54.64 14.89
CA ASP A 199 62.00 55.60 13.89
C ASP A 199 61.17 55.63 12.59
N ALA A 200 60.12 54.81 12.49
CA ALA A 200 59.21 54.85 11.36
C ALA A 200 58.44 56.19 11.34
N THR A 201 58.47 56.87 10.20
CA THR A 201 57.73 58.11 9.96
C THR A 201 56.29 57.80 9.53
N GLY A 202 55.34 58.62 9.96
CA GLY A 202 53.92 58.50 9.65
C GLY A 202 53.08 57.87 10.76
N VAL A 203 51.83 57.55 10.44
CA VAL A 203 50.92 56.86 11.38
C VAL A 203 51.51 55.50 11.74
N PRO A 204 51.60 55.13 13.04
CA PRO A 204 52.11 53.83 13.43
C PRO A 204 51.26 52.69 12.83
N THR A 205 51.92 51.61 12.41
CA THR A 205 51.27 50.47 11.76
C THR A 205 51.35 49.20 12.61
N LEU A 206 50.36 48.34 12.49
CA LEU A 206 50.35 46.99 13.02
C LEU A 206 50.39 45.99 11.87
N THR A 207 51.33 45.06 11.92
CA THR A 207 51.29 43.85 11.08
C THR A 207 50.68 42.72 11.89
N TYR A 208 49.61 42.13 11.39
CA TYR A 208 48.93 41.01 12.03
C TYR A 208 49.04 39.76 11.15
N THR A 209 49.43 38.65 11.76
CA THR A 209 49.38 37.31 11.17
C THR A 209 48.28 36.54 11.90
N VAL A 210 47.22 36.17 11.19
CA VAL A 210 46.10 35.40 11.74
C VAL A 210 46.64 34.02 12.16
N PRO A 211 46.46 33.61 13.42
CA PRO A 211 46.79 32.24 13.85
C PRO A 211 46.01 31.17 13.07
N GLU A 212 46.69 30.09 12.69
CA GLU A 212 46.06 28.92 12.03
C GLU A 212 45.02 28.25 12.94
N ASP A 213 45.34 28.13 14.23
CA ASP A 213 44.42 27.67 15.27
C ASP A 213 43.45 28.80 15.65
N VAL A 214 42.17 28.61 15.32
CA VAL A 214 41.11 29.59 15.50
C VAL A 214 40.97 30.02 16.97
N THR A 215 41.16 29.10 17.92
CA THR A 215 41.07 29.39 19.36
C THR A 215 42.17 30.34 19.87
N LYS A 216 43.24 30.51 19.09
CA LYS A 216 44.33 31.44 19.37
C LYS A 216 44.19 32.78 18.65
N GLN A 217 43.21 32.92 17.74
CA GLN A 217 42.95 34.19 17.07
C GLN A 217 42.48 35.24 18.08
N LYS A 218 42.95 36.47 17.91
CA LYS A 218 42.70 37.58 18.86
C LYS A 218 41.76 38.58 18.21
N ASP A 219 40.80 39.08 18.97
CA ASP A 219 39.99 40.23 18.59
C ASP A 219 40.85 41.50 18.73
N LEU A 220 41.40 41.99 17.61
CA LEU A 220 42.25 43.18 17.60
C LEU A 220 41.37 44.43 17.54
N LEU A 221 41.58 45.37 18.46
CA LEU A 221 40.91 46.67 18.51
C LEU A 221 41.92 47.80 18.29
N TYR A 222 41.43 48.95 17.82
CA TYR A 222 42.20 50.19 17.73
C TYR A 222 41.39 51.40 18.22
N ALA A 223 42.08 52.43 18.72
CA ALA A 223 41.50 53.73 19.04
C ALA A 223 42.44 54.84 18.59
N VAL A 224 41.88 56.01 18.24
CA VAL A 224 42.64 57.24 17.99
C VAL A 224 41.96 58.38 18.72
N ALA A 225 42.76 59.26 19.31
CA ALA A 225 42.30 60.50 19.93
C ALA A 225 43.24 61.64 19.56
N ASP A 226 42.69 62.80 19.21
CA ASP A 226 43.47 64.01 18.90
C ASP A 226 43.19 65.11 19.93
N CYS A 227 44.21 65.42 20.72
CA CYS A 227 44.11 66.32 21.86
C CYS A 227 45.03 67.54 21.68
N GLY A 228 44.62 68.67 22.22
CA GLY A 228 45.52 69.81 22.47
C GLY A 228 46.52 69.47 23.57
N GLY A 229 47.74 69.96 23.45
CA GLY A 229 48.79 69.77 24.46
C GLY A 229 48.46 70.36 25.84
N ASP A 230 47.41 71.19 25.92
CA ASP A 230 46.85 71.80 27.13
C ASP A 230 45.71 70.98 27.77
N GLY A 231 45.36 69.82 27.21
CA GLY A 231 44.27 68.97 27.69
C GLY A 231 42.89 69.35 27.13
N THR A 232 42.84 69.89 25.91
CA THR A 232 41.61 70.14 25.12
C THR A 232 41.44 69.12 23.98
N GLY A 233 40.32 69.10 23.25
CA GLY A 233 40.07 68.15 22.15
C GLY A 233 39.34 66.87 22.62
N ASP A 234 39.79 65.70 22.17
CA ASP A 234 39.21 64.37 22.52
C ASP A 234 39.46 63.98 23.99
N ILE A 235 38.90 64.76 24.91
CA ILE A 235 39.09 64.68 26.36
C ILE A 235 37.74 64.52 27.03
N GLN A 236 37.62 63.52 27.91
CA GLN A 236 36.44 63.31 28.75
C GLN A 236 36.84 63.31 30.22
N LYS A 237 36.23 64.19 31.01
CA LYS A 237 36.50 64.37 32.46
C LYS A 237 38.00 64.53 32.80
N GLY A 238 38.76 65.20 31.92
CA GLY A 238 40.20 65.47 32.11
C GLY A 238 41.14 64.33 31.69
N ALA A 239 40.61 63.25 31.11
CA ALA A 239 41.37 62.11 30.57
C ALA A 239 41.25 62.03 29.05
N VAL A 240 42.26 61.48 28.37
CA VAL A 240 42.24 61.19 26.93
C VAL A 240 41.16 60.14 26.67
N HIS A 241 40.18 60.48 25.84
CA HIS A 241 39.05 59.61 25.56
C HIS A 241 39.38 58.69 24.37
N LEU A 242 39.69 57.43 24.67
CA LEU A 242 40.01 56.40 23.68
C LEU A 242 38.78 55.53 23.41
N GLN A 243 38.16 55.74 22.24
CA GLN A 243 37.06 54.90 21.74
C GLN A 243 37.63 53.78 20.86
N PHE A 244 37.74 52.57 21.42
CA PHE A 244 38.17 51.40 20.68
C PHE A 244 37.11 50.93 19.69
N LYS A 245 37.58 50.47 18.54
CA LYS A 245 36.80 49.83 17.47
C LYS A 245 37.49 48.53 17.06
N HIS A 246 36.72 47.53 16.66
CA HIS A 246 37.26 46.29 16.13
C HIS A 246 38.03 46.55 14.82
N ALA A 247 39.27 46.08 14.77
CA ALA A 247 40.18 46.20 13.63
C ALA A 247 39.96 45.09 12.60
N LEU A 248 39.48 43.93 13.04
CA LEU A 248 39.30 42.73 12.21
C LEU A 248 37.87 42.62 11.67
N THR A 249 37.55 41.51 11.01
CA THR A 249 36.18 41.06 10.75
C THR A 249 35.91 39.78 11.53
N ALA A 250 34.70 39.63 12.07
CA ALA A 250 34.25 38.39 12.69
C ALA A 250 33.42 37.57 11.68
N VAL A 251 33.69 36.27 11.56
CA VAL A 251 32.90 35.38 10.71
C VAL A 251 32.21 34.30 11.55
N THR A 252 30.88 34.22 11.40
CA THR A 252 30.02 33.24 12.04
C THR A 252 29.37 32.35 10.98
N ILE A 253 29.31 31.05 11.25
CA ILE A 253 28.66 30.04 10.43
C ILE A 253 27.54 29.44 11.27
N GLN A 254 26.34 29.35 10.70
CA GLN A 254 25.17 28.79 11.38
C GLN A 254 24.36 27.89 10.43
N THR A 255 23.42 27.10 10.94
CA THR A 255 22.49 26.33 10.10
C THR A 255 21.47 27.27 9.44
N GLY A 256 21.16 27.01 8.16
CA GLY A 256 20.04 27.64 7.47
C GLY A 256 18.79 26.77 7.57
N LYS A 257 17.69 27.23 6.96
CA LYS A 257 16.37 26.59 7.04
C LYS A 257 16.30 25.17 6.47
N ASN A 258 17.17 24.84 5.52
CA ASN A 258 17.15 23.58 4.77
C ASN A 258 18.44 22.77 5.02
N MET A 259 18.90 22.76 6.28
CA MET A 259 20.03 21.95 6.71
C MET A 259 19.52 20.62 7.26
N LEU A 260 20.00 19.49 6.74
CA LEU A 260 19.69 18.15 7.22
C LEU A 260 20.28 17.94 8.60
N ALA A 261 19.58 17.16 9.41
CA ALA A 261 20.12 16.62 10.65
C ALA A 261 21.34 15.71 10.41
N GLY A 262 22.23 15.65 11.38
CA GLY A 262 23.51 14.95 11.27
C GLY A 262 24.57 15.51 12.21
N LYS A 263 25.84 15.43 11.81
CA LYS A 263 27.00 15.86 12.60
C LYS A 263 27.90 16.75 11.76
N VAL A 264 28.35 17.87 12.31
CA VAL A 264 29.40 18.69 11.70
C VAL A 264 30.72 18.43 12.43
N THR A 265 31.70 17.97 11.69
CA THR A 265 33.00 17.48 12.22
C THR A 265 34.14 18.48 11.95
N GLY A 266 33.93 19.46 11.07
CA GLY A 266 34.91 20.54 10.87
C GLY A 266 34.46 21.63 9.91
N ILE A 267 35.06 22.81 10.06
CA ILE A 267 34.83 23.99 9.23
C ILE A 267 36.17 24.56 8.79
N THR A 268 36.33 24.93 7.53
CA THR A 268 37.55 25.52 6.99
C THR A 268 37.25 26.70 6.08
N ILE A 269 37.93 27.83 6.31
CA ILE A 269 37.99 28.98 5.40
C ILE A 269 39.37 28.99 4.75
N SER A 270 39.42 28.93 3.42
CA SER A 270 40.67 28.86 2.64
C SER A 270 40.70 29.89 1.51
N GLY A 271 41.89 30.17 0.99
CA GLY A 271 42.09 31.10 -0.13
C GLY A 271 41.82 32.56 0.23
N VAL A 272 42.15 32.93 1.47
CA VAL A 272 42.08 34.30 2.02
C VAL A 272 43.48 34.75 2.45
N HIS A 273 43.69 36.05 2.64
CA HIS A 273 44.92 36.59 3.21
C HIS A 273 44.99 36.34 4.71
N GLY A 274 46.05 35.69 5.16
CA GLY A 274 46.34 35.44 6.58
C GLY A 274 47.28 36.44 7.23
N LYS A 275 47.83 37.40 6.48
CA LYS A 275 48.76 38.40 6.99
C LYS A 275 48.59 39.74 6.28
N ALA A 276 48.55 40.83 7.05
CA ALA A 276 48.40 42.18 6.51
C ALA A 276 48.95 43.24 7.49
N THR A 277 49.18 44.44 6.97
CA THR A 277 49.62 45.61 7.73
C THR A 277 48.56 46.71 7.67
N CYS A 278 48.19 47.28 8.81
CA CYS A 278 47.19 48.35 8.92
C CYS A 278 47.75 49.54 9.70
N GLN A 279 47.43 50.75 9.25
CA GLN A 279 47.68 51.97 10.02
C GLN A 279 46.68 52.07 11.17
N ILE A 280 47.17 52.20 12.40
CA ILE A 280 46.32 52.29 13.60
C ILE A 280 45.37 53.48 13.44
N GLY A 281 44.06 53.22 13.53
CA GLY A 281 43.03 54.25 13.35
C GLY A 281 42.28 54.26 12.02
N THR A 282 42.82 53.61 10.99
CA THR A 282 42.24 53.67 9.63
C THR A 282 41.27 52.53 9.34
N GLY A 283 41.49 51.35 9.96
CA GLY A 283 40.76 50.12 9.61
C GLY A 283 41.11 49.57 8.22
N ASN A 284 42.05 50.18 7.50
CA ASN A 284 42.47 49.79 6.16
C ASN A 284 43.69 48.87 6.24
N TRP A 285 43.47 47.60 5.88
CA TRP A 285 44.51 46.58 5.86
C TRP A 285 45.11 46.44 4.46
N ILE A 286 46.43 46.42 4.39
CA ILE A 286 47.20 46.15 3.18
C ILE A 286 47.74 44.71 3.30
N PRO A 287 47.26 43.76 2.48
CA PRO A 287 47.72 42.38 2.52
C PRO A 287 49.23 42.24 2.26
N ASP A 288 49.85 41.24 2.91
CA ASP A 288 51.24 40.86 2.65
C ASP A 288 51.29 39.95 1.41
N GLY A 289 51.46 40.56 0.23
CA GLY A 289 51.49 39.90 -1.07
C GLY A 289 50.14 39.82 -1.80
N ASP A 290 50.20 39.58 -3.11
CA ASP A 290 49.02 39.65 -4.00
C ASP A 290 48.16 38.37 -4.03
N ASP A 291 48.68 37.22 -3.58
CA ASP A 291 47.96 35.93 -3.68
C ASP A 291 47.36 35.47 -2.33
N PRO A 292 46.03 35.47 -2.17
CA PRO A 292 45.37 34.95 -0.97
C PRO A 292 45.34 33.41 -0.98
N ASN A 293 46.21 32.78 -0.20
CA ASN A 293 46.32 31.31 -0.14
C ASN A 293 46.39 30.73 1.29
N SER A 294 46.02 31.51 2.31
CA SER A 294 45.97 31.02 3.70
C SER A 294 44.70 30.21 3.96
N SER A 295 44.77 29.30 4.93
CA SER A 295 43.66 28.43 5.35
C SER A 295 43.55 28.36 6.86
N PHE A 296 42.32 28.39 7.38
CA PHE A 296 42.00 28.40 8.80
C PHE A 296 40.89 27.40 9.07
N SER A 297 41.11 26.49 10.01
CA SER A 297 40.23 25.35 10.23
C SER A 297 39.84 25.21 11.69
N ILE A 298 38.58 24.88 11.92
CA ILE A 298 38.05 24.39 13.19
C ILE A 298 37.92 22.87 13.04
N ASN A 299 38.64 22.16 13.90
CA ASN A 299 38.40 20.74 14.15
C ASN A 299 37.79 20.66 15.54
N TYR A 300 36.58 20.13 15.65
CA TYR A 300 35.92 20.06 16.94
C TYR A 300 36.54 18.95 17.80
N ASP A 301 36.69 19.22 19.10
CA ASP A 301 37.02 18.19 20.08
C ASP A 301 35.85 17.21 20.29
N GLU A 302 34.61 17.70 20.15
CA GLU A 302 33.36 16.93 20.10
C GLU A 302 32.50 17.42 18.93
N ASP A 303 32.02 16.49 18.09
CA ASP A 303 31.22 16.83 16.90
C ASP A 303 29.98 17.65 17.24
N VAL A 304 29.62 18.61 16.37
CA VAL A 304 28.39 19.39 16.52
C VAL A 304 27.21 18.54 16.05
N GLU A 305 26.44 18.02 17.00
CA GLU A 305 25.22 17.25 16.75
C GLU A 305 24.06 18.17 16.34
N LEU A 306 23.49 17.90 15.16
CA LEU A 306 22.34 18.59 14.60
C LEU A 306 21.14 17.64 14.64
N GLY A 307 20.31 17.76 15.69
CA GLY A 307 19.10 16.95 15.86
C GLY A 307 17.97 17.32 14.90
N TRP A 308 16.99 16.43 14.78
CA TRP A 308 15.77 16.64 13.98
C TRP A 308 14.93 17.77 14.59
N ASN A 309 14.31 18.59 13.74
CA ASN A 309 13.34 19.58 14.19
C ASN A 309 11.96 18.94 14.33
N GLY A 310 11.73 18.29 15.48
CA GLY A 310 10.53 17.47 15.68
C GLY A 310 10.55 16.26 14.74
N ASP A 311 9.55 16.18 13.86
CA ASP A 311 9.42 15.10 12.86
C ASP A 311 10.07 15.46 11.50
N ASP A 312 10.66 16.65 11.37
CA ASP A 312 11.36 17.10 10.15
C ASP A 312 12.81 16.57 10.12
N LEU A 313 13.23 16.05 8.96
CA LEU A 313 14.61 15.63 8.69
C LEU A 313 15.60 16.81 8.68
N MET A 314 15.10 18.03 8.57
CA MET A 314 15.89 19.24 8.74
C MET A 314 16.14 19.53 10.22
N THR A 315 17.31 20.06 10.52
CA THR A 315 17.63 20.59 11.85
C THR A 315 17.05 22.00 12.03
N ASN A 316 17.03 22.49 13.28
CA ASN A 316 16.60 23.86 13.54
C ASN A 316 17.50 24.87 12.80
N PRO A 317 16.93 25.92 12.19
CA PRO A 317 17.73 27.00 11.63
C PRO A 317 18.44 27.79 12.75
N ASP A 318 19.45 28.57 12.35
CA ASP A 318 20.20 29.50 13.20
C ASP A 318 21.02 28.85 14.33
N ILE A 319 21.28 27.52 14.27
CA ILE A 319 22.24 26.86 15.16
C ILE A 319 23.64 27.30 14.76
N VAL A 320 24.31 28.07 15.62
CA VAL A 320 25.68 28.53 15.40
C VAL A 320 26.64 27.34 15.48
N LEU A 321 27.37 27.09 14.39
CA LEU A 321 28.31 25.98 14.28
C LEU A 321 29.68 26.33 14.88
N ASN A 322 30.10 27.59 14.84
CA ASN A 322 31.38 28.05 15.41
C ASN A 322 31.15 29.02 16.59
N LYS A 323 30.73 28.47 17.73
CA LYS A 323 30.29 29.28 18.87
C LYS A 323 31.43 30.13 19.46
N ASP A 324 31.10 31.38 19.81
CA ASP A 324 32.06 32.31 20.43
C ASP A 324 32.50 31.84 21.83
N GLU A 325 31.57 31.23 22.60
CA GLU A 325 31.85 30.69 23.95
C GLU A 325 32.93 29.60 23.96
N GLU A 326 33.06 28.87 22.85
CA GLU A 326 34.05 27.81 22.64
C GLU A 326 35.35 28.34 21.99
N GLY A 327 35.42 29.65 21.69
CA GLY A 327 36.59 30.28 21.07
C GLY A 327 36.73 30.04 19.57
N TYR A 328 35.66 29.59 18.89
CA TYR A 328 35.68 29.21 17.48
C TYR A 328 35.26 30.33 16.51
N THR A 329 35.09 31.56 16.99
CA THR A 329 34.83 32.71 16.12
C THR A 329 36.05 32.99 15.24
N PHE A 330 35.88 33.00 13.91
CA PHE A 330 36.94 33.38 12.99
C PHE A 330 37.16 34.91 13.04
N MET A 331 38.34 35.33 13.51
CA MET A 331 38.77 36.73 13.55
C MET A 331 39.73 37.01 12.39
N MET A 332 39.17 37.46 11.27
CA MET A 332 39.85 37.52 9.98
C MET A 332 40.28 38.94 9.63
N ILE A 333 41.30 39.06 8.77
CA ILE A 333 41.72 40.36 8.21
C ILE A 333 40.65 40.85 7.21
N PRO A 334 40.18 42.11 7.33
CA PRO A 334 39.35 42.79 6.33
C PRO A 334 40.03 42.79 4.95
N GLN A 335 39.34 42.28 3.93
CA GLN A 335 39.94 42.04 2.61
C GLN A 335 38.88 41.89 1.52
N ALA A 336 39.26 42.13 0.27
CA ALA A 336 38.46 41.74 -0.90
C ALA A 336 38.51 40.22 -1.08
N LEU A 337 37.35 39.59 -1.30
CA LEU A 337 37.22 38.16 -1.51
C LEU A 337 37.41 37.82 -2.99
N THR A 338 38.25 36.84 -3.27
CA THR A 338 38.50 36.32 -4.63
C THR A 338 37.69 35.04 -4.88
N ASP A 339 37.71 34.53 -6.11
CA ASP A 339 37.06 33.24 -6.42
C ASP A 339 37.76 32.04 -5.74
N LYS A 340 38.95 32.27 -5.17
CA LYS A 340 39.70 31.30 -4.36
C LYS A 340 39.22 31.23 -2.90
N ALA A 341 38.47 32.22 -2.42
CA ALA A 341 37.99 32.24 -1.04
C ALA A 341 36.86 31.20 -0.84
N ILE A 342 37.19 30.05 -0.26
CA ILE A 342 36.28 28.91 -0.11
C ILE A 342 35.98 28.62 1.36
N LEU A 343 34.68 28.53 1.71
CA LEU A 343 34.19 27.89 2.92
C LEU A 343 33.96 26.40 2.65
N THR A 344 34.51 25.55 3.50
CA THR A 344 34.38 24.10 3.46
C THR A 344 33.84 23.60 4.80
N ILE A 345 32.84 22.72 4.78
CA ILE A 345 32.23 22.13 5.98
C ILE A 345 32.21 20.62 5.81
N SER A 346 32.76 19.90 6.80
CA SER A 346 32.66 18.44 6.89
C SER A 346 31.40 18.09 7.68
N PHE A 347 30.47 17.41 7.02
CA PHE A 347 29.14 17.08 7.53
C PHE A 347 28.83 15.60 7.30
N THR A 348 28.16 14.97 8.24
CA THR A 348 27.71 13.57 8.16
C THR A 348 26.22 13.56 8.42
N ASP A 349 25.39 13.25 7.43
CA ASP A 349 23.93 13.28 7.61
C ASP A 349 23.42 12.09 8.41
N SER A 350 22.34 12.28 9.17
CA SER A 350 21.75 11.22 9.99
C SER A 350 21.03 10.12 9.18
N ILE A 351 20.85 10.31 7.87
CA ILE A 351 20.10 9.37 7.01
C ILE A 351 21.05 8.36 6.36
N THR A 352 22.14 8.85 5.77
CA THR A 352 23.12 8.00 5.09
C THR A 352 24.34 7.65 5.92
N GLU A 353 24.61 8.39 7.01
CA GLU A 353 25.81 8.28 7.84
C GLU A 353 27.12 8.47 7.05
N MET A 354 27.06 9.01 5.84
CA MET A 354 28.24 9.26 5.01
C MET A 354 28.85 10.61 5.34
N ASN A 355 30.16 10.61 5.54
CA ASN A 355 30.93 11.84 5.61
C ASN A 355 30.92 12.55 4.25
N ARG A 356 30.59 13.83 4.28
CA ARG A 356 30.30 14.67 3.13
C ARG A 356 30.99 16.03 3.31
N THR A 357 31.47 16.61 2.22
CA THR A 357 32.15 17.91 2.23
C THR A 357 31.33 18.95 1.47
N LEU A 358 30.78 19.92 2.19
CA LEU A 358 30.03 21.06 1.64
C LEU A 358 31.02 22.19 1.33
N THR A 359 30.91 22.83 0.15
CA THR A 359 31.83 23.93 -0.23
C THR A 359 31.08 25.14 -0.82
N ALA A 360 31.53 26.36 -0.53
CA ALA A 360 31.03 27.60 -1.15
C ALA A 360 32.13 28.63 -1.40
N LYS A 361 31.99 29.39 -2.49
CA LYS A 361 32.78 30.59 -2.77
C LYS A 361 32.26 31.77 -1.96
N LEU A 362 32.98 32.18 -0.91
CA LEU A 362 32.57 33.25 -0.01
C LEU A 362 32.28 34.58 -0.72
N LYS A 363 33.02 34.87 -1.80
CA LYS A 363 32.83 36.05 -2.65
C LYS A 363 31.43 36.15 -3.25
N ASP A 364 30.85 35.03 -3.68
CA ASP A 364 29.53 35.00 -4.34
C ASP A 364 28.40 35.32 -3.35
N PHE A 365 28.68 35.19 -2.06
CA PHE A 365 27.75 35.34 -0.94
C PHE A 365 28.20 36.42 0.04
N THR A 366 28.88 37.47 -0.41
CA THR A 366 29.22 38.63 0.42
C THR A 366 28.81 39.90 -0.29
N LYS A 367 28.02 40.76 0.37
CA LYS A 367 27.22 41.86 -0.23
C LYS A 367 28.02 42.86 -1.09
N ASP A 368 29.31 43.03 -0.86
CA ASP A 368 30.21 43.86 -1.69
C ASP A 368 31.50 43.12 -2.06
N LYS A 369 31.45 41.78 -2.04
CA LYS A 369 32.58 40.87 -2.27
C LYS A 369 33.79 41.17 -1.37
N THR A 370 33.57 41.81 -0.23
CA THR A 370 34.62 42.35 0.65
C THR A 370 34.21 42.15 2.11
N TRP A 371 35.16 41.72 2.94
CA TRP A 371 35.05 41.78 4.39
C TRP A 371 35.57 43.12 4.91
N ALA A 372 34.72 43.86 5.62
CA ALA A 372 35.05 45.17 6.17
C ALA A 372 35.47 45.10 7.65
N ALA A 373 36.31 46.05 8.06
CA ALA A 373 36.73 46.18 9.45
C ALA A 373 35.54 46.50 10.37
N GLY A 374 35.54 45.87 11.54
CA GLY A 374 34.52 46.04 12.59
C GLY A 374 33.13 45.54 12.22
N LYS A 375 33.03 44.65 11.23
CA LYS A 375 31.79 43.97 10.83
C LYS A 375 31.84 42.48 11.12
N ARG A 376 30.66 41.93 11.44
CA ARG A 376 30.40 40.50 11.53
C ARG A 376 29.68 40.03 10.28
N TYR A 377 30.17 38.94 9.68
CA TYR A 377 29.53 38.27 8.55
C TYR A 377 28.99 36.91 9.02
N THR A 378 27.69 36.69 8.86
CA THR A 378 27.04 35.41 9.19
C THR A 378 26.67 34.66 7.92
N TYR A 379 27.21 33.45 7.79
CA TYR A 379 26.89 32.51 6.70
C TYR A 379 25.98 31.40 7.23
N SER A 380 24.70 31.40 6.83
CA SER A 380 23.78 30.30 7.13
C SER A 380 24.00 29.15 6.15
N VAL A 381 23.96 27.88 6.57
CA VAL A 381 24.39 26.72 5.78
C VAL A 381 23.19 25.81 5.52
N ASN A 382 22.92 25.46 4.26
CA ASN A 382 21.88 24.50 3.88
C ASN A 382 22.47 23.30 3.11
N SER A 383 21.79 22.15 3.16
CA SER A 383 22.20 20.89 2.51
C SER A 383 21.38 20.51 1.27
N THR A 384 20.75 21.49 0.60
CA THR A 384 19.82 21.32 -0.55
C THR A 384 20.37 20.56 -1.78
N GLY A 385 21.64 20.15 -1.79
CA GLY A 385 22.23 19.29 -2.81
C GLY A 385 21.91 17.80 -2.65
N ILE A 386 21.29 17.39 -1.54
CA ILE A 386 20.85 16.01 -1.27
C ILE A 386 19.35 15.93 -1.52
N VAL A 387 18.95 15.08 -2.45
CA VAL A 387 17.55 14.83 -2.82
C VAL A 387 17.14 13.49 -2.23
N ILE A 388 16.07 13.50 -1.44
CA ILE A 388 15.51 12.31 -0.78
C ILE A 388 14.12 12.10 -1.35
N LYS A 389 13.90 11.01 -2.07
CA LYS A 389 12.62 10.70 -2.70
C LYS A 389 12.13 9.32 -2.27
N PRO A 390 10.89 9.19 -1.79
CA PRO A 390 10.29 7.88 -1.59
C PRO A 390 10.06 7.23 -2.96
N PHE A 391 10.23 5.92 -3.01
CA PHE A 391 9.85 5.09 -4.13
C PHE A 391 8.95 3.96 -3.62
N ILE A 392 7.75 3.87 -4.18
CA ILE A 392 6.86 2.74 -3.97
C ILE A 392 6.38 2.25 -5.33
N GLU A 393 6.66 0.97 -5.60
CA GLU A 393 6.10 0.23 -6.71
C GLU A 393 5.37 -1.00 -6.18
N MET A 394 4.09 -1.10 -6.50
CA MET A 394 3.23 -2.23 -6.19
C MET A 394 2.91 -2.98 -7.48
N THR A 395 3.23 -4.26 -7.55
CA THR A 395 2.85 -5.16 -8.64
C THR A 395 1.79 -6.15 -8.17
N ILE A 396 0.69 -6.25 -8.91
CA ILE A 396 -0.38 -7.23 -8.68
C ILE A 396 -0.19 -8.36 -9.67
N ASN A 397 0.25 -9.53 -9.20
CA ASN A 397 0.71 -10.62 -10.07
C ASN A 397 -0.42 -11.54 -10.55
N LYS A 398 -1.63 -11.44 -9.99
CA LYS A 398 -2.74 -12.36 -10.26
C LYS A 398 -3.60 -11.93 -11.44
N THR A 399 -4.07 -12.92 -12.22
CA THR A 399 -4.67 -12.76 -13.55
C THR A 399 -6.12 -13.24 -13.68
N LEU A 400 -6.85 -13.39 -12.57
CA LEU A 400 -8.28 -13.75 -12.61
C LEU A 400 -9.15 -12.50 -12.65
N TYR A 401 -9.90 -12.34 -13.74
CA TYR A 401 -10.79 -11.20 -13.95
C TYR A 401 -12.26 -11.63 -13.97
N PRO A 402 -13.19 -10.71 -13.64
CA PRO A 402 -14.61 -10.92 -13.87
C PRO A 402 -14.90 -11.38 -15.30
N ASN A 403 -15.68 -12.44 -15.43
CA ASN A 403 -16.03 -13.17 -16.65
C ASN A 403 -14.85 -13.40 -17.62
N GLY A 404 -13.64 -13.62 -17.10
CA GLY A 404 -12.45 -13.83 -17.94
C GLY A 404 -11.87 -12.56 -18.56
N GLY A 405 -12.14 -11.38 -17.99
CA GLY A 405 -11.73 -10.08 -18.53
C GLY A 405 -12.81 -9.41 -19.38
N TYR A 406 -14.07 -9.74 -19.11
CA TYR A 406 -15.23 -9.23 -19.84
C TYR A 406 -16.32 -8.74 -18.89
N LYS A 407 -17.09 -7.76 -19.34
CA LYS A 407 -18.33 -7.33 -18.72
C LYS A 407 -19.47 -8.18 -19.26
N GLY A 408 -20.23 -8.81 -18.36
CA GLY A 408 -21.47 -9.51 -18.71
C GLY A 408 -22.63 -8.53 -18.88
N VAL A 409 -23.78 -9.05 -19.31
CA VAL A 409 -25.03 -8.29 -19.38
C VAL A 409 -25.87 -8.46 -18.12
N ASP A 410 -26.52 -7.37 -17.70
CA ASP A 410 -27.52 -7.41 -16.63
C ASP A 410 -28.88 -7.95 -17.13
N VAL A 411 -29.10 -7.89 -18.44
CA VAL A 411 -30.35 -8.30 -19.11
C VAL A 411 -30.06 -8.75 -20.54
N ILE A 412 -30.73 -9.81 -21.01
CA ILE A 412 -30.57 -10.30 -22.38
C ILE A 412 -31.61 -9.63 -23.28
N THR A 413 -31.19 -8.68 -24.12
CA THR A 413 -32.10 -7.96 -25.04
C THR A 413 -32.06 -8.46 -26.49
N LEU A 414 -31.09 -9.32 -26.81
CA LEU A 414 -30.82 -9.87 -28.16
C LEU A 414 -30.40 -8.82 -29.20
N LYS A 415 -30.21 -7.55 -28.80
CA LYS A 415 -29.71 -6.47 -29.66
C LYS A 415 -28.18 -6.48 -29.75
N GLU A 416 -27.53 -7.06 -28.76
CA GLU A 416 -26.08 -7.18 -28.68
C GLU A 416 -25.56 -8.24 -29.66
N GLY A 417 -24.31 -8.07 -30.12
CA GLY A 417 -23.62 -9.10 -30.91
C GLY A 417 -23.07 -10.26 -30.08
N ASN A 418 -22.84 -10.03 -28.79
CA ASN A 418 -22.33 -11.01 -27.82
C ASN A 418 -22.88 -10.67 -26.42
N LEU A 419 -23.07 -11.68 -25.57
CA LEU A 419 -23.46 -11.50 -24.16
C LEU A 419 -22.37 -10.86 -23.28
N TYR A 420 -21.17 -10.67 -23.83
CA TYR A 420 -20.02 -10.17 -23.10
C TYR A 420 -19.23 -9.17 -23.94
N THR A 421 -18.73 -8.13 -23.28
CA THR A 421 -17.89 -7.10 -23.88
C THR A 421 -16.52 -7.09 -23.20
N PRO A 422 -15.39 -7.03 -23.94
CA PRO A 422 -14.07 -6.97 -23.32
C PRO A 422 -13.95 -5.80 -22.35
N MET A 423 -13.29 -6.02 -21.21
CA MET A 423 -12.86 -4.95 -20.33
C MET A 423 -11.71 -4.18 -20.97
N SER A 424 -11.74 -2.85 -20.85
CA SER A 424 -10.61 -1.98 -21.17
C SER A 424 -9.46 -2.18 -20.18
N ASP A 425 -8.26 -1.80 -20.59
CA ASP A 425 -7.08 -1.87 -19.73
C ASP A 425 -7.24 -1.03 -18.44
N ALA A 426 -7.89 0.14 -18.54
CA ALA A 426 -8.21 0.96 -17.38
C ALA A 426 -9.14 0.23 -16.38
N GLU A 427 -10.15 -0.50 -16.87
CA GLU A 427 -11.05 -1.29 -16.04
C GLU A 427 -10.32 -2.47 -15.38
N LYS A 428 -9.43 -3.16 -16.11
CA LYS A 428 -8.61 -4.25 -15.55
C LYS A 428 -7.65 -3.75 -14.47
N LEU A 429 -7.08 -2.56 -14.65
CA LEU A 429 -6.13 -1.96 -13.71
C LEU A 429 -6.84 -1.45 -12.45
N ALA A 430 -8.02 -0.86 -12.60
CA ALA A 430 -8.86 -0.41 -11.49
C ALA A 430 -9.62 -1.54 -10.77
N TYR A 431 -9.64 -2.77 -11.29
CA TYR A 431 -10.43 -3.85 -10.68
C TYR A 431 -9.97 -4.19 -9.25
N LEU A 432 -10.92 -4.24 -8.32
CA LEU A 432 -10.77 -4.82 -6.98
C LEU A 432 -11.84 -5.89 -6.78
N PRO A 433 -11.48 -7.11 -6.34
CA PRO A 433 -12.48 -8.12 -5.99
C PRO A 433 -13.51 -7.61 -4.98
N VAL A 434 -14.72 -8.16 -5.04
CA VAL A 434 -15.80 -7.80 -4.10
C VAL A 434 -15.50 -8.19 -2.66
N SER A 435 -14.51 -9.07 -2.45
CA SER A 435 -13.94 -9.41 -1.15
C SER A 435 -13.00 -8.33 -0.60
N GLY A 436 -12.60 -7.34 -1.40
CA GLY A 436 -11.57 -6.37 -1.05
C GLY A 436 -10.14 -6.96 -0.97
N PHE A 437 -9.98 -8.25 -1.26
CA PHE A 437 -8.70 -8.94 -1.13
C PHE A 437 -7.93 -8.92 -2.45
N LEU A 438 -6.71 -8.36 -2.42
CA LEU A 438 -5.74 -8.45 -3.49
C LEU A 438 -4.69 -9.50 -3.12
N ASN A 439 -4.85 -10.70 -3.67
CA ASN A 439 -3.89 -11.78 -3.53
C ASN A 439 -2.66 -11.59 -4.44
N ASP A 440 -1.52 -12.15 -4.06
CA ASP A 440 -0.27 -12.18 -4.84
C ASP A 440 0.24 -10.79 -5.27
N VAL A 441 0.38 -9.90 -4.29
CA VAL A 441 0.95 -8.56 -4.46
C VAL A 441 2.45 -8.60 -4.14
N SER A 442 3.25 -7.83 -4.86
CA SER A 442 4.65 -7.58 -4.54
C SER A 442 4.91 -6.09 -4.44
N ILE A 443 5.54 -5.63 -3.36
CA ILE A 443 5.81 -4.21 -3.12
C ILE A 443 7.32 -3.99 -3.00
N THR A 444 7.86 -3.12 -3.84
CA THR A 444 9.18 -2.53 -3.67
C THR A 444 8.99 -1.17 -3.04
N ALA A 445 9.60 -0.95 -1.88
CA ALA A 445 9.53 0.32 -1.16
C ALA A 445 10.89 0.68 -0.60
N TYR A 446 11.43 1.83 -1.02
CA TYR A 446 12.69 2.35 -0.50
C TYR A 446 12.73 3.86 -0.63
N THR A 447 13.65 4.47 0.11
CA THR A 447 13.96 5.89 -0.01
C THR A 447 15.22 6.02 -0.84
N HIS A 448 15.11 6.72 -1.97
CA HIS A 448 16.22 7.01 -2.87
C HIS A 448 16.90 8.31 -2.43
N VAL A 449 18.15 8.22 -2.01
CA VAL A 449 18.97 9.36 -1.61
C VAL A 449 20.03 9.60 -2.67
N VAL A 450 19.96 10.75 -3.34
CA VAL A 450 20.86 11.11 -4.44
C VAL A 450 21.45 12.48 -4.19
N GLN A 451 22.75 12.62 -4.43
CA GLN A 451 23.38 13.93 -4.56
C GLN A 451 23.08 14.50 -5.95
N ALA A 452 22.39 15.62 -6.03
CA ALA A 452 22.01 16.25 -7.29
C ALA A 452 23.24 16.50 -8.18
N GLY A 453 23.26 15.97 -9.41
CA GLY A 453 24.34 16.17 -10.38
C GLY A 453 25.59 15.29 -10.20
N ALA A 454 25.56 14.28 -9.32
CA ALA A 454 26.61 13.26 -9.26
C ALA A 454 26.57 12.37 -10.53
N ALA A 455 27.74 12.15 -11.15
CA ALA A 455 27.91 11.25 -12.31
C ALA A 455 28.26 9.81 -11.91
N ASP A 456 28.39 9.55 -10.61
CA ASP A 456 28.89 8.30 -10.05
C ASP A 456 27.76 7.57 -9.31
N GLU A 457 27.42 6.37 -9.80
CA GLU A 457 26.41 5.48 -9.21
C GLU A 457 26.74 5.10 -7.75
N THR A 458 28.02 5.18 -7.33
CA THR A 458 28.42 4.90 -5.94
C THR A 458 27.92 5.93 -4.92
N LYS A 459 27.33 7.04 -5.38
CA LYS A 459 26.73 8.10 -4.55
C LYS A 459 25.20 8.01 -4.48
N GLU A 460 24.59 7.03 -5.14
CA GLU A 460 23.20 6.66 -4.93
C GLU A 460 23.10 5.74 -3.72
N GLN A 461 22.22 6.07 -2.79
CA GLN A 461 21.91 5.19 -1.68
C GLN A 461 20.42 4.93 -1.61
N PHE A 462 20.10 3.68 -1.31
CA PHE A 462 18.76 3.25 -0.95
C PHE A 462 18.69 3.20 0.57
N ARG A 463 17.52 3.46 1.14
CA ARG A 463 17.21 3.24 2.55
C ARG A 463 15.86 2.55 2.66
N LYS A 464 15.66 1.83 3.76
CA LYS A 464 14.37 1.22 4.07
C LYS A 464 13.28 2.31 4.10
N LEU A 465 12.16 2.06 3.42
CA LEU A 465 10.96 2.89 3.52
C LEU A 465 9.87 2.08 4.20
N ASP A 466 9.61 2.40 5.46
CA ASP A 466 8.53 1.78 6.22
C ASP A 466 7.24 2.54 5.95
N PHE A 467 6.16 1.81 5.69
CA PHE A 467 4.88 2.38 5.27
C PHE A 467 3.69 1.66 5.91
N LYS A 468 2.56 2.35 5.96
CA LYS A 468 1.24 1.74 6.15
C LYS A 468 0.35 2.02 4.94
N ILE A 469 -0.68 1.20 4.78
CA ILE A 469 -1.73 1.41 3.78
C ILE A 469 -2.93 2.06 4.47
N GLU A 470 -3.43 3.12 3.85
CA GLU A 470 -4.72 3.74 4.18
C GLU A 470 -5.71 3.56 3.04
N TRP A 471 -6.99 3.48 3.37
CA TRP A 471 -8.07 3.40 2.40
C TRP A 471 -9.24 4.31 2.73
N SER A 472 -10.04 4.61 1.71
CA SER A 472 -11.25 5.42 1.82
C SER A 472 -12.35 4.92 0.88
N LEU A 473 -13.61 5.10 1.27
CA LEU A 473 -14.78 4.80 0.43
C LEU A 473 -15.35 6.06 -0.25
N ASN A 474 -14.97 7.26 0.22
CA ASN A 474 -15.44 8.54 -0.33
C ASN A 474 -14.29 9.42 -0.86
N GLY A 475 -13.04 9.03 -0.61
CA GLY A 475 -11.83 9.77 -1.03
C GLY A 475 -11.41 10.87 -0.06
N THR A 476 -12.12 11.04 1.06
CA THR A 476 -11.84 12.08 2.07
C THR A 476 -11.56 11.49 3.46
N ASP A 477 -12.29 10.45 3.86
CA ASP A 477 -12.15 9.81 5.17
C ASP A 477 -11.21 8.61 5.05
N TRP A 478 -9.99 8.75 5.56
CA TRP A 478 -8.94 7.75 5.45
C TRP A 478 -8.83 6.89 6.71
N ILE A 479 -8.77 5.58 6.54
CA ILE A 479 -8.72 4.57 7.60
C ILE A 479 -7.44 3.75 7.42
N SER A 480 -6.75 3.42 8.51
CA SER A 480 -5.64 2.44 8.53
C SER A 480 -5.85 1.39 9.63
N GLY A 481 -5.38 0.17 9.36
CA GLY A 481 -5.42 -0.96 10.30
C GLY A 481 -6.82 -1.44 10.69
N GLY A 482 -6.92 -2.16 11.80
CA GLY A 482 -8.17 -2.80 12.23
C GLY A 482 -8.38 -4.17 11.60
N GLN A 483 -9.61 -4.68 11.73
CA GLN A 483 -10.00 -6.00 11.27
C GLN A 483 -11.32 -5.93 10.51
N ASP A 484 -11.52 -6.84 9.56
CA ASP A 484 -12.82 -7.06 8.94
C ASP A 484 -13.83 -7.69 9.93
N SER A 485 -15.05 -7.92 9.45
CA SER A 485 -16.14 -8.50 10.24
C SER A 485 -15.87 -9.94 10.73
N HIS A 486 -14.83 -10.61 10.24
CA HIS A 486 -14.43 -11.97 10.62
C HIS A 486 -13.05 -12.04 11.29
N GLY A 487 -12.48 -10.90 11.68
CA GLY A 487 -11.25 -10.79 12.45
C GLY A 487 -9.96 -10.89 11.63
N ASN A 488 -10.01 -10.67 10.31
CA ASN A 488 -8.81 -10.62 9.47
C ASN A 488 -8.20 -9.20 9.48
N PRO A 489 -6.89 -9.05 9.75
CA PRO A 489 -6.23 -7.74 9.72
C PRO A 489 -6.31 -7.08 8.34
N MET A 490 -6.68 -5.80 8.32
CA MET A 490 -6.76 -5.00 7.08
C MET A 490 -5.44 -4.29 6.77
N GLY A 491 -5.21 -3.99 5.49
CA GLY A 491 -3.97 -3.36 4.98
C GLY A 491 -2.98 -4.36 4.39
N TRP A 492 -1.69 -4.03 4.44
CA TRP A 492 -0.59 -4.83 3.88
C TRP A 492 -0.33 -6.10 4.71
N ARG A 493 -0.17 -7.23 4.03
CA ARG A 493 -0.01 -8.57 4.62
C ARG A 493 1.11 -9.33 3.92
N PRO A 494 2.37 -9.12 4.33
CA PRO A 494 3.53 -9.81 3.75
C PRO A 494 3.51 -11.31 4.09
N VAL A 495 4.04 -12.14 3.19
CA VAL A 495 4.09 -13.61 3.38
C VAL A 495 5.02 -13.97 4.55
N THR A 496 6.14 -13.26 4.69
CA THR A 496 7.14 -13.47 5.74
C THR A 496 6.88 -12.52 6.90
N THR A 497 6.54 -13.06 8.08
CA THR A 497 6.20 -12.27 9.29
C THR A 497 7.34 -11.39 9.82
N SER A 498 8.60 -11.66 9.43
CA SER A 498 9.76 -10.84 9.79
C SER A 498 9.87 -9.52 9.01
N GLN A 499 9.04 -9.32 7.99
CA GLN A 499 8.97 -8.09 7.20
C GLN A 499 7.56 -7.52 7.40
N THR A 500 7.40 -6.32 7.93
CA THR A 500 6.09 -5.66 8.06
C THR A 500 5.82 -4.68 6.90
N VAL A 501 6.82 -4.44 6.05
CA VAL A 501 6.96 -3.28 5.15
C VAL A 501 7.99 -3.62 4.04
N ALA A 502 9.02 -2.80 3.82
CA ALA A 502 10.14 -3.04 2.90
C ALA A 502 11.07 -4.20 3.35
N ASN A 503 11.83 -4.74 2.39
CA ASN A 503 12.77 -5.84 2.63
C ASN A 503 13.94 -5.40 3.53
N ASN A 504 14.23 -6.12 4.61
CA ASN A 504 15.24 -5.73 5.60
C ASN A 504 16.71 -5.92 5.15
N THR A 505 16.98 -6.60 4.05
CA THR A 505 18.34 -6.99 3.61
C THR A 505 18.73 -6.31 2.31
N ASP A 506 17.82 -6.27 1.34
CA ASP A 506 17.95 -5.51 0.10
C ASP A 506 16.70 -4.66 -0.08
N TRP A 507 16.80 -3.37 0.23
CA TRP A 507 15.68 -2.43 0.20
C TRP A 507 15.05 -2.27 -1.19
N THR A 508 15.78 -2.59 -2.26
CA THR A 508 15.28 -2.50 -3.63
C THR A 508 14.56 -3.77 -4.10
N SER A 509 14.67 -4.86 -3.34
CA SER A 509 14.01 -6.11 -3.66
C SER A 509 12.51 -6.07 -3.29
N PRO A 510 11.62 -6.59 -4.15
CA PRO A 510 10.19 -6.66 -3.87
C PRO A 510 9.88 -7.62 -2.71
N VAL A 511 8.92 -7.24 -1.87
CA VAL A 511 8.35 -8.10 -0.82
C VAL A 511 7.00 -8.65 -1.27
N SER A 512 6.87 -9.97 -1.32
CA SER A 512 5.60 -10.63 -1.66
C SER A 512 4.63 -10.68 -0.47
N GLY A 513 3.35 -10.49 -0.77
CA GLY A 513 2.28 -10.41 0.21
C GLY A 513 0.90 -10.35 -0.43
N SER A 514 -0.04 -9.82 0.33
CA SER A 514 -1.42 -9.55 -0.07
C SER A 514 -1.89 -8.25 0.56
N ILE A 515 -2.97 -7.68 0.06
CA ILE A 515 -3.61 -6.50 0.64
C ILE A 515 -5.08 -6.83 0.91
N LEU A 516 -5.56 -6.54 2.11
CA LEU A 516 -6.98 -6.61 2.44
C LEU A 516 -7.55 -5.19 2.60
N LEU A 517 -8.46 -4.82 1.70
CA LEU A 517 -9.26 -3.60 1.73
C LEU A 517 -10.71 -3.95 2.09
N PRO A 518 -11.61 -2.97 2.34
CA PRO A 518 -13.01 -3.26 2.63
C PRO A 518 -13.69 -4.12 1.56
N ALA A 519 -14.34 -5.20 2.00
CA ALA A 519 -15.24 -5.97 1.16
C ALA A 519 -16.56 -5.21 0.93
N GLN A 520 -17.30 -5.60 -0.11
CA GLN A 520 -18.70 -5.20 -0.21
C GLN A 520 -19.52 -5.89 0.88
N LYS A 521 -20.46 -5.16 1.50
CA LYS A 521 -21.38 -5.72 2.51
C LYS A 521 -22.12 -6.96 2.04
N GLN A 522 -22.45 -7.03 0.75
CA GLN A 522 -23.16 -8.17 0.18
C GLN A 522 -22.26 -9.41 0.02
N PHE A 523 -20.94 -9.22 -0.12
CA PHE A 523 -19.98 -10.32 -0.03
C PHE A 523 -19.89 -10.84 1.41
N GLU A 524 -19.75 -9.95 2.39
CA GLU A 524 -19.72 -10.32 3.82
C GLU A 524 -20.99 -11.07 4.24
N TYR A 525 -22.16 -10.67 3.74
CA TYR A 525 -23.43 -11.38 3.93
C TYR A 525 -23.32 -12.86 3.51
N MET A 526 -22.68 -13.15 2.37
CA MET A 526 -22.50 -14.52 1.90
C MET A 526 -21.48 -15.31 2.73
N GLN A 527 -20.48 -14.65 3.33
CA GLN A 527 -19.53 -15.30 4.23
C GLN A 527 -20.19 -15.68 5.57
N ASN A 528 -21.11 -14.85 6.06
CA ASN A 528 -21.78 -15.01 7.35
C ASN A 528 -22.50 -16.36 7.52
N PHE A 529 -22.91 -17.01 6.43
CA PHE A 529 -23.46 -18.37 6.48
C PHE A 529 -22.43 -19.39 7.00
N LEU A 530 -21.18 -19.32 6.55
CA LEU A 530 -20.12 -20.22 7.02
C LEU A 530 -19.68 -19.90 8.45
N TYR A 531 -19.75 -18.63 8.85
CA TYR A 531 -19.45 -18.20 10.21
C TYR A 531 -20.60 -18.41 11.21
N GLY A 532 -21.78 -18.87 10.75
CA GLY A 532 -22.96 -19.13 11.58
C GLY A 532 -23.64 -17.87 12.13
N THR A 533 -23.34 -16.70 11.56
CA THR A 533 -23.98 -15.42 11.91
C THR A 533 -25.17 -15.10 10.99
N GLN A 534 -25.31 -15.83 9.89
CA GLN A 534 -26.47 -15.81 9.01
C GLN A 534 -27.15 -17.18 8.95
N THR A 535 -28.47 -17.18 9.02
CA THR A 535 -29.31 -18.37 8.89
C THR A 535 -29.79 -18.51 7.45
N SER A 536 -29.78 -19.74 6.92
CA SER A 536 -30.40 -20.12 5.65
C SER A 536 -31.87 -19.68 5.61
N VAL A 537 -32.21 -18.89 4.61
CA VAL A 537 -33.58 -18.41 4.34
C VAL A 537 -34.49 -19.52 3.86
N VAL A 538 -33.90 -20.62 3.36
CA VAL A 538 -34.63 -21.75 2.82
C VAL A 538 -35.12 -22.65 3.94
N ASP A 539 -34.24 -23.15 4.79
CA ASP A 539 -34.54 -24.22 5.76
C ASP A 539 -34.15 -23.89 7.21
N ASN A 540 -33.87 -22.62 7.51
CA ASN A 540 -33.45 -22.14 8.82
C ASN A 540 -32.17 -22.80 9.37
N TYR A 541 -31.34 -23.39 8.51
CA TYR A 541 -30.06 -23.96 8.88
C TYR A 541 -29.03 -22.86 9.22
N ASN A 542 -28.34 -22.96 10.36
CA ASN A 542 -27.44 -21.90 10.87
C ASN A 542 -26.12 -22.43 11.48
N ALA A 543 -25.65 -23.60 11.04
CA ALA A 543 -24.44 -24.18 11.61
C ALA A 543 -23.18 -23.40 11.21
N LYS A 544 -22.40 -22.96 12.21
CA LYS A 544 -21.04 -22.47 11.99
C LYS A 544 -20.15 -23.61 11.50
N THR A 545 -19.50 -23.39 10.36
CA THR A 545 -18.62 -24.37 9.72
C THR A 545 -17.19 -23.87 9.58
N ALA A 546 -16.99 -22.56 9.36
CA ALA A 546 -15.68 -21.94 9.38
C ALA A 546 -15.10 -21.91 10.80
N THR A 547 -13.93 -22.50 11.00
CA THR A 547 -13.23 -22.53 12.30
C THR A 547 -12.15 -21.46 12.37
N HIS A 548 -11.58 -21.23 13.56
CA HIS A 548 -10.47 -20.28 13.67
C HIS A 548 -9.17 -20.82 13.07
N ALA A 549 -8.94 -22.13 13.18
CA ALA A 549 -7.71 -22.78 12.69
C ALA A 549 -7.78 -23.15 11.20
N GLY A 550 -8.98 -23.37 10.66
CA GLY A 550 -9.16 -23.94 9.33
C GLY A 550 -8.81 -25.43 9.28
N GLN A 551 -8.71 -25.97 8.07
CA GLN A 551 -8.41 -27.38 7.80
C GLN A 551 -7.08 -27.54 7.08
N GLY A 552 -6.20 -28.37 7.65
CA GLY A 552 -4.89 -28.67 7.06
C GLY A 552 -3.94 -27.47 7.00
N THR A 553 -2.69 -27.76 6.65
CA THR A 553 -1.66 -26.75 6.37
C THR A 553 -1.09 -26.96 4.97
N LYS A 554 -0.25 -26.04 4.50
CA LYS A 554 0.43 -26.18 3.21
C LYS A 554 1.28 -27.45 3.14
N GLU A 555 1.91 -27.83 4.24
CA GLU A 555 2.77 -29.01 4.37
C GLU A 555 1.98 -30.30 4.63
N MET A 556 0.84 -30.19 5.32
CA MET A 556 -0.08 -31.31 5.57
C MET A 556 -1.52 -30.93 5.19
N PRO A 557 -1.84 -30.93 3.88
CA PRO A 557 -3.19 -30.61 3.44
C PRO A 557 -4.22 -31.62 3.95
N TYR A 558 -5.44 -31.15 4.22
CA TYR A 558 -6.57 -31.98 4.62
C TYR A 558 -7.04 -32.85 3.45
N ASP A 559 -6.90 -34.17 3.60
CA ASP A 559 -7.28 -35.12 2.56
C ASP A 559 -8.80 -35.33 2.54
N LEU A 560 -9.45 -34.90 1.46
CA LEU A 560 -10.90 -34.89 1.31
C LEU A 560 -11.49 -36.30 1.12
N VAL A 561 -10.68 -37.27 0.71
CA VAL A 561 -11.11 -38.68 0.59
C VAL A 561 -10.98 -39.36 1.95
N ASP A 562 -9.82 -39.20 2.59
CA ASP A 562 -9.51 -39.87 3.85
C ASP A 562 -10.36 -39.38 5.00
N ASN A 563 -10.82 -38.13 4.95
CA ASN A 563 -11.62 -37.52 6.00
C ASN A 563 -13.13 -37.43 5.68
N ASN A 564 -13.61 -38.04 4.59
CA ASN A 564 -15.05 -38.07 4.30
C ASN A 564 -15.80 -39.08 5.19
N ASP A 565 -16.81 -38.65 5.94
CA ASP A 565 -17.51 -39.50 6.94
C ASP A 565 -18.49 -40.53 6.34
N LEU A 566 -18.86 -40.38 5.07
CA LEU A 566 -19.81 -41.25 4.38
C LEU A 566 -19.11 -42.35 3.58
N ALA A 567 -18.13 -41.97 2.75
CA ALA A 567 -17.41 -42.90 1.90
C ALA A 567 -15.97 -42.43 1.65
N LYS A 568 -15.01 -43.34 1.82
CA LYS A 568 -13.57 -43.12 1.57
C LYS A 568 -13.23 -43.42 0.11
N GLU A 569 -13.79 -42.64 -0.80
CA GLU A 569 -13.66 -42.79 -2.25
C GLU A 569 -13.42 -41.44 -2.94
N THR A 570 -12.89 -41.46 -4.16
CA THR A 570 -12.83 -40.24 -4.99
C THR A 570 -14.19 -39.92 -5.59
N ALA A 571 -14.38 -38.67 -6.00
CA ALA A 571 -15.60 -38.22 -6.64
C ALA A 571 -15.33 -37.13 -7.68
N ASN A 572 -16.38 -36.68 -8.39
CA ASN A 572 -16.29 -35.52 -9.29
C ASN A 572 -16.60 -34.19 -8.59
N CYS A 573 -17.20 -34.23 -7.40
CA CYS A 573 -17.43 -33.06 -6.56
C CYS A 573 -16.83 -33.28 -5.17
N TYR A 574 -16.21 -32.24 -4.62
CA TYR A 574 -15.77 -32.20 -3.23
C TYR A 574 -16.42 -31.03 -2.49
N ILE A 575 -17.06 -31.35 -1.37
CA ILE A 575 -17.68 -30.36 -0.48
C ILE A 575 -16.62 -29.85 0.49
N VAL A 576 -16.50 -28.53 0.58
CA VAL A 576 -15.61 -27.84 1.50
C VAL A 576 -16.45 -26.96 2.42
N ASN A 577 -16.25 -27.09 3.73
CA ASN A 577 -17.04 -26.37 4.73
C ASN A 577 -16.21 -25.37 5.56
N ASP A 578 -14.90 -25.25 5.30
CA ASP A 578 -14.00 -24.40 6.08
C ASP A 578 -12.89 -23.84 5.17
N HIS A 579 -12.11 -22.88 5.68
CA HIS A 579 -10.91 -22.41 4.99
C HIS A 579 -9.75 -23.36 5.27
N GLY A 580 -8.74 -23.41 4.41
CA GLY A 580 -7.62 -24.33 4.61
C GLY A 580 -6.90 -24.78 3.34
N TYR A 581 -6.06 -25.80 3.49
CA TYR A 581 -5.38 -26.49 2.40
C TYR A 581 -5.94 -27.90 2.28
N TYR A 582 -6.30 -28.29 1.07
CA TYR A 582 -7.00 -29.53 0.78
C TYR A 582 -6.26 -30.36 -0.25
N THR A 583 -6.44 -31.67 -0.21
CA THR A 583 -5.90 -32.59 -1.21
C THR A 583 -6.81 -33.79 -1.48
N PHE A 584 -6.68 -34.38 -2.66
CA PHE A 584 -7.29 -35.64 -3.04
C PHE A 584 -6.49 -36.30 -4.17
N PRO A 585 -6.54 -37.63 -4.34
CA PRO A 585 -5.78 -38.33 -5.38
C PRO A 585 -6.36 -38.10 -6.78
N ALA A 586 -5.50 -38.00 -7.79
CA ALA A 586 -5.87 -37.68 -9.18
C ALA A 586 -6.40 -38.92 -9.94
N TYR A 587 -7.66 -39.27 -9.69
CA TYR A 587 -8.35 -40.41 -10.30
C TYR A 587 -9.56 -39.96 -11.12
N TYR A 588 -9.95 -40.79 -12.10
CA TYR A 588 -11.17 -40.56 -12.87
C TYR A 588 -12.40 -40.69 -11.97
N GLY A 589 -13.04 -39.58 -11.62
CA GLY A 589 -14.28 -39.53 -10.83
C GLY A 589 -14.28 -40.50 -9.64
N ASN A 590 -15.16 -41.50 -9.69
CA ASN A 590 -15.41 -42.46 -8.61
C ASN A 590 -14.65 -43.80 -8.79
N THR A 591 -13.45 -43.77 -9.39
CA THR A 591 -12.66 -45.01 -9.64
C THR A 591 -11.79 -45.45 -8.46
N TYR A 592 -11.47 -44.58 -7.50
CA TYR A 592 -10.73 -44.96 -6.29
C TYR A 592 -11.67 -45.19 -5.12
N SER A 593 -11.48 -46.30 -4.40
CA SER A 593 -12.17 -46.62 -3.16
C SER A 593 -11.22 -47.32 -2.19
N LYS A 594 -11.16 -46.86 -0.94
CA LYS A 594 -10.47 -47.57 0.13
C LYS A 594 -11.24 -48.79 0.62
N THR A 595 -12.56 -48.78 0.51
CA THR A 595 -13.41 -49.88 0.98
C THR A 595 -13.47 -51.02 -0.03
N ASN A 596 -13.38 -50.72 -1.34
CA ASN A 596 -13.33 -51.70 -2.43
C ASN A 596 -12.17 -51.42 -3.40
N PRO A 597 -10.90 -51.60 -2.98
CA PRO A 597 -9.74 -51.33 -3.84
C PRO A 597 -9.76 -52.19 -5.12
N GLY A 598 -9.46 -51.56 -6.26
CA GLY A 598 -9.38 -52.25 -7.56
C GLY A 598 -10.72 -52.53 -8.24
N SER A 599 -11.85 -52.11 -7.65
CA SER A 599 -13.16 -52.23 -8.32
C SER A 599 -13.20 -51.47 -9.65
N THR A 600 -13.76 -52.11 -10.67
CA THR A 600 -14.02 -51.47 -11.99
C THR A 600 -15.46 -51.03 -12.17
N SER A 601 -16.31 -51.17 -11.13
CA SER A 601 -17.77 -51.01 -11.24
C SER A 601 -18.23 -49.60 -11.60
N SER A 602 -17.35 -48.59 -11.60
CA SER A 602 -17.68 -47.23 -12.01
C SER A 602 -17.37 -46.92 -13.48
N TYR A 603 -16.65 -47.79 -14.19
CA TYR A 603 -16.27 -47.59 -15.59
C TYR A 603 -16.37 -48.83 -16.46
N LYS A 604 -16.72 -49.99 -15.89
CA LYS A 604 -16.96 -51.22 -16.64
C LYS A 604 -18.31 -51.82 -16.27
N TYR A 605 -19.17 -51.96 -17.27
CA TYR A 605 -20.44 -52.66 -17.15
C TYR A 605 -20.23 -54.14 -16.84
N GLU A 606 -21.10 -54.70 -16.00
CA GLU A 606 -21.11 -56.11 -15.64
C GLU A 606 -22.42 -56.74 -16.07
N GLY A 607 -22.35 -57.80 -16.88
CA GLY A 607 -23.52 -58.54 -17.37
C GLY A 607 -23.58 -58.64 -18.89
N THR A 608 -24.73 -59.05 -19.40
CA THR A 608 -25.01 -59.18 -20.83
C THR A 608 -25.84 -57.99 -21.30
N VAL A 609 -25.36 -57.29 -22.32
CA VAL A 609 -26.06 -56.16 -22.95
C VAL A 609 -27.32 -56.66 -23.66
N PRO A 610 -28.52 -56.14 -23.34
CA PRO A 610 -29.74 -56.51 -24.05
C PRO A 610 -29.74 -56.03 -25.50
N ASP A 611 -30.21 -56.88 -26.42
CA ASP A 611 -30.25 -56.55 -27.85
C ASP A 611 -31.09 -55.30 -28.16
N ALA A 612 -32.17 -55.07 -27.39
CA ALA A 612 -33.10 -53.96 -27.59
C ALA A 612 -32.48 -52.59 -27.30
N THR A 613 -31.41 -52.53 -26.49
CA THR A 613 -30.81 -51.26 -26.02
C THR A 613 -29.30 -51.19 -26.27
N LYS A 614 -28.73 -52.16 -26.97
CA LYS A 614 -27.27 -52.25 -27.22
C LYS A 614 -26.68 -51.01 -27.88
N ASP A 615 -27.45 -50.30 -28.71
CA ASP A 615 -27.01 -49.10 -29.42
C ASP A 615 -26.96 -47.85 -28.50
N TYR A 616 -27.27 -48.01 -27.22
CA TYR A 616 -27.24 -46.96 -26.20
C TYR A 616 -26.36 -47.29 -24.99
N ILE A 617 -25.76 -48.48 -24.92
CA ILE A 617 -25.04 -48.94 -23.72
C ILE A 617 -23.53 -48.83 -23.93
N LEU A 618 -22.89 -47.97 -23.15
CA LEU A 618 -21.43 -47.90 -23.08
C LEU A 618 -20.93 -48.95 -22.09
N THR A 619 -20.29 -50.01 -22.58
CA THR A 619 -19.82 -51.13 -21.74
C THR A 619 -18.50 -50.86 -21.05
N GLU A 620 -17.59 -50.15 -21.70
CA GLU A 620 -16.33 -49.66 -21.14
C GLU A 620 -16.29 -48.14 -21.27
N PHE A 621 -16.28 -47.42 -20.16
CA PHE A 621 -16.29 -45.96 -20.13
C PHE A 621 -14.93 -45.41 -20.55
N VAL A 622 -14.93 -44.20 -21.11
CA VAL A 622 -13.77 -43.64 -21.81
C VAL A 622 -13.21 -42.37 -21.15
N GLY A 623 -11.92 -42.13 -21.31
CA GLY A 623 -11.25 -40.93 -20.79
C GLY A 623 -11.28 -39.75 -21.77
N TYR A 624 -10.42 -38.76 -21.49
CA TYR A 624 -10.19 -37.58 -22.33
C TYR A 624 -9.78 -37.91 -23.77
N ASN A 625 -9.25 -39.10 -24.03
CA ASN A 625 -8.75 -39.54 -25.33
C ASN A 625 -9.76 -40.39 -26.11
N ASN A 626 -11.01 -40.50 -25.65
CA ASN A 626 -12.04 -41.41 -26.20
C ASN A 626 -11.68 -42.91 -26.14
N GLU A 627 -10.55 -43.26 -25.53
CA GLU A 627 -10.18 -44.65 -25.28
C GLU A 627 -10.76 -45.10 -23.95
N LYS A 628 -11.02 -46.41 -23.86
CA LYS A 628 -11.47 -47.02 -22.63
C LYS A 628 -10.51 -46.77 -21.47
N ILE A 629 -11.07 -46.53 -20.30
CA ILE A 629 -10.31 -46.37 -19.06
C ILE A 629 -9.71 -47.74 -18.71
N SER A 630 -8.41 -47.90 -18.98
CA SER A 630 -7.66 -49.13 -18.69
C SER A 630 -7.09 -49.18 -17.27
N SER A 631 -7.04 -48.03 -16.59
CA SER A 631 -6.47 -47.84 -15.26
C SER A 631 -7.19 -46.70 -14.55
N ALA A 632 -7.43 -46.85 -13.25
CA ALA A 632 -8.19 -45.90 -12.43
C ALA A 632 -7.45 -44.55 -12.18
N PRO A 633 -6.14 -44.52 -11.84
CA PRO A 633 -5.37 -43.28 -11.77
C PRO A 633 -5.23 -42.60 -13.15
N ILE A 634 -5.22 -41.27 -13.16
CA ILE A 634 -5.01 -40.49 -14.38
C ILE A 634 -3.51 -40.42 -14.68
N ALA A 635 -3.08 -41.06 -15.77
CA ALA A 635 -1.67 -41.13 -16.14
C ALA A 635 -1.18 -39.86 -16.86
N GLY A 636 0.08 -39.48 -16.60
CA GLY A 636 0.80 -38.46 -17.37
C GLY A 636 0.45 -37.01 -17.03
N VAL A 637 -0.18 -36.76 -15.88
CA VAL A 637 -0.47 -35.39 -15.42
C VAL A 637 0.83 -34.62 -15.18
N THR A 638 0.90 -33.39 -15.71
CA THR A 638 2.04 -32.48 -15.55
C THR A 638 1.76 -31.37 -14.54
N ASP A 639 0.52 -30.89 -14.47
CA ASP A 639 0.11 -29.85 -13.51
C ASP A 639 -1.41 -29.90 -13.22
N ALA A 640 -1.85 -29.06 -12.28
CA ALA A 640 -3.25 -28.76 -12.04
C ALA A 640 -3.48 -27.25 -12.00
N ILE A 641 -4.67 -26.82 -12.44
CA ILE A 641 -5.04 -25.41 -12.56
C ILE A 641 -6.48 -25.16 -12.11
N LEU A 642 -6.77 -23.91 -11.74
CA LEU A 642 -8.14 -23.40 -11.64
C LEU A 642 -8.64 -23.01 -13.04
N LEU A 643 -9.85 -23.46 -13.40
CA LEU A 643 -10.50 -23.08 -14.66
C LEU A 643 -11.40 -21.85 -14.47
N TRP A 644 -12.35 -21.95 -13.54
CA TRP A 644 -13.24 -20.86 -13.17
C TRP A 644 -13.75 -21.03 -11.73
N GLN A 645 -14.21 -19.94 -11.14
CA GLN A 645 -14.91 -19.90 -9.85
C GLN A 645 -15.97 -18.80 -9.86
N ASP A 646 -17.07 -18.94 -9.12
CA ASP A 646 -18.17 -17.96 -9.09
C ASP A 646 -18.09 -16.97 -7.90
N SER A 647 -17.07 -17.11 -7.07
CA SER A 647 -16.70 -16.18 -6.00
C SER A 647 -15.20 -15.87 -6.09
N PRO A 648 -14.77 -14.60 -5.93
CA PRO A 648 -13.38 -14.23 -6.18
C PRO A 648 -12.46 -14.88 -5.14
N ASP A 649 -11.39 -15.49 -5.64
CA ASP A 649 -10.37 -16.16 -4.81
C ASP A 649 -10.95 -17.21 -3.85
N LEU A 650 -12.07 -17.84 -4.22
CA LEU A 650 -12.65 -18.96 -3.48
C LEU A 650 -11.68 -20.14 -3.38
N VAL A 651 -11.00 -20.45 -4.49
CA VAL A 651 -9.96 -21.47 -4.60
C VAL A 651 -8.68 -20.84 -5.18
N THR A 652 -7.55 -21.14 -4.55
CA THR A 652 -6.21 -20.66 -4.90
C THR A 652 -5.18 -21.78 -4.76
N ASP A 653 -3.93 -21.52 -5.12
CA ASP A 653 -2.81 -22.47 -4.94
C ASP A 653 -3.07 -23.88 -5.50
N VAL A 654 -3.77 -23.99 -6.64
CA VAL A 654 -4.06 -25.28 -7.28
C VAL A 654 -2.76 -25.87 -7.82
N LYS A 655 -2.44 -27.09 -7.40
CA LYS A 655 -1.19 -27.79 -7.73
C LYS A 655 -1.43 -29.29 -7.88
N TYR A 656 -0.52 -29.92 -8.61
CA TYR A 656 -0.43 -31.38 -8.70
C TYR A 656 0.96 -31.82 -8.26
N SER A 657 1.04 -32.77 -7.35
CA SER A 657 2.29 -33.37 -6.88
C SER A 657 2.01 -34.72 -6.23
N ASN A 658 2.92 -35.69 -6.40
CA ASN A 658 2.82 -37.02 -5.78
C ASN A 658 1.46 -37.70 -6.04
N ASP A 659 0.99 -37.68 -7.30
CA ASP A 659 -0.30 -38.25 -7.73
C ASP A 659 -1.54 -37.66 -7.05
N LYS A 660 -1.40 -36.51 -6.38
CA LYS A 660 -2.50 -35.79 -5.74
C LYS A 660 -2.68 -34.40 -6.31
N VAL A 661 -3.93 -33.98 -6.37
CA VAL A 661 -4.33 -32.58 -6.57
C VAL A 661 -4.41 -31.93 -5.20
N SER A 662 -3.91 -30.70 -5.08
CA SER A 662 -4.05 -29.88 -3.87
C SER A 662 -4.48 -28.47 -4.22
N PHE A 663 -5.20 -27.82 -3.32
CA PHE A 663 -5.65 -26.44 -3.47
C PHE A 663 -5.85 -25.78 -2.10
N ARG A 664 -6.05 -24.46 -2.08
CA ARG A 664 -6.30 -23.67 -0.88
C ARG A 664 -7.62 -22.91 -0.99
N VAL A 665 -8.41 -22.92 0.08
CA VAL A 665 -9.51 -21.97 0.30
C VAL A 665 -9.02 -20.92 1.31
N PRO A 666 -8.75 -19.67 0.89
CA PRO A 666 -8.26 -18.62 1.79
C PRO A 666 -9.31 -18.22 2.83
N LYS A 667 -8.86 -17.80 4.01
CA LYS A 667 -9.75 -17.35 5.09
C LYS A 667 -10.40 -16.01 4.75
N GLU A 668 -9.68 -15.17 4.02
CA GLU A 668 -10.03 -13.80 3.66
C GLU A 668 -11.19 -13.75 2.66
N THR A 669 -11.33 -14.79 1.86
CA THR A 669 -12.24 -14.83 0.70
C THR A 669 -13.20 -16.00 0.75
N ILE A 670 -13.18 -16.81 1.81
CA ILE A 670 -14.13 -17.91 1.95
C ILE A 670 -15.56 -17.38 1.99
N SER A 671 -16.36 -17.82 1.04
CA SER A 671 -17.80 -17.58 0.94
C SER A 671 -18.48 -18.83 0.40
N GLN A 672 -19.82 -18.86 0.37
CA GLN A 672 -20.48 -19.85 -0.46
C GLN A 672 -20.10 -19.65 -1.92
N GLY A 673 -19.85 -20.74 -2.63
CA GLY A 673 -19.49 -20.67 -4.04
C GLY A 673 -19.03 -21.99 -4.64
N ASN A 674 -18.77 -21.94 -5.92
CA ASN A 674 -18.42 -23.07 -6.78
C ASN A 674 -17.14 -22.74 -7.55
N ALA A 675 -16.26 -23.73 -7.67
CA ALA A 675 -15.07 -23.65 -8.50
C ALA A 675 -14.87 -24.95 -9.29
N VAL A 676 -14.22 -24.86 -10.45
CA VAL A 676 -13.79 -26.02 -11.23
C VAL A 676 -12.28 -25.99 -11.39
N ILE A 677 -11.64 -27.06 -10.94
CA ILE A 677 -10.20 -27.28 -11.07
C ILE A 677 -9.94 -28.47 -12.00
N ALA A 678 -8.79 -28.50 -12.65
CA ALA A 678 -8.46 -29.55 -13.61
C ALA A 678 -6.98 -29.93 -13.58
N VAL A 679 -6.69 -31.17 -13.96
CA VAL A 679 -5.34 -31.65 -14.25
C VAL A 679 -5.09 -31.63 -15.74
N ARG A 680 -3.84 -31.36 -16.14
CA ARG A 680 -3.45 -31.28 -17.54
C ARG A 680 -2.20 -32.08 -17.85
N LYS A 681 -2.03 -32.32 -19.15
CA LYS A 681 -0.77 -32.72 -19.78
C LYS A 681 -0.59 -31.89 -21.04
N ASP A 682 0.54 -31.21 -21.18
CA ASP A 682 0.84 -30.38 -22.36
C ASP A 682 -0.32 -29.40 -22.68
N GLU A 683 -0.81 -28.71 -21.65
CA GLU A 683 -1.99 -27.80 -21.64
C GLU A 683 -3.36 -28.44 -21.92
N LYS A 684 -3.40 -29.71 -22.32
CA LYS A 684 -4.63 -30.47 -22.56
C LYS A 684 -5.24 -30.93 -21.24
N ILE A 685 -6.52 -30.60 -21.00
CA ILE A 685 -7.24 -31.03 -19.79
C ILE A 685 -7.52 -32.53 -19.88
N LEU A 686 -7.11 -33.27 -18.85
CA LEU A 686 -7.33 -34.73 -18.77
C LEU A 686 -8.55 -35.10 -17.94
N TRP A 687 -8.84 -34.28 -16.92
CA TRP A 687 -10.01 -34.40 -16.06
C TRP A 687 -10.21 -33.12 -15.25
N SER A 688 -11.43 -32.91 -14.73
CA SER A 688 -11.76 -31.77 -13.88
C SER A 688 -12.72 -32.17 -12.76
N TRP A 689 -12.70 -31.40 -11.68
CA TRP A 689 -13.50 -31.59 -10.48
C TRP A 689 -14.19 -30.31 -10.06
N HIS A 690 -15.39 -30.45 -9.53
CA HIS A 690 -16.15 -29.39 -8.88
C HIS A 690 -15.74 -29.29 -7.41
N ILE A 691 -15.36 -28.10 -6.97
CA ILE A 691 -15.17 -27.77 -5.57
C ILE A 691 -16.35 -26.90 -5.16
N TRP A 692 -17.13 -27.37 -4.19
CA TRP A 692 -18.29 -26.64 -3.67
C TRP A 692 -18.02 -26.21 -2.24
N VAL A 693 -17.85 -24.90 -2.05
CA VAL A 693 -17.69 -24.30 -0.72
C VAL A 693 -19.06 -23.91 -0.20
N THR A 694 -19.45 -24.46 0.95
CA THR A 694 -20.79 -24.23 1.51
C THR A 694 -20.80 -24.42 3.01
N HIS A 695 -21.71 -23.73 3.69
CA HIS A 695 -22.00 -23.96 5.10
C HIS A 695 -22.77 -25.27 5.34
N ARG A 696 -23.34 -25.87 4.28
CA ARG A 696 -24.19 -27.07 4.39
C ARG A 696 -23.33 -28.32 4.52
N LYS A 697 -23.40 -28.99 5.68
CA LYS A 697 -22.77 -30.30 5.89
C LYS A 697 -23.65 -31.42 5.35
N TRP A 698 -23.14 -32.18 4.39
CA TRP A 698 -23.81 -33.38 3.88
C TRP A 698 -23.28 -34.60 4.63
N GLY A 699 -24.15 -35.27 5.37
CA GLY A 699 -23.81 -36.39 6.25
C GLY A 699 -25.01 -37.32 6.49
N ARG A 700 -24.86 -38.30 7.39
CA ARG A 700 -25.92 -39.30 7.65
C ARG A 700 -27.20 -38.67 8.20
N ASP A 701 -27.05 -37.63 9.01
CA ASP A 701 -28.13 -37.03 9.80
C ASP A 701 -28.84 -35.86 9.09
N ASN A 702 -28.28 -35.38 7.98
CA ASN A 702 -28.75 -34.17 7.29
C ASN A 702 -29.41 -34.48 5.93
N CYS A 703 -29.53 -35.76 5.56
CA CYS A 703 -30.28 -36.19 4.38
C CYS A 703 -31.73 -36.46 4.77
N VAL A 704 -32.64 -36.23 3.85
CA VAL A 704 -34.06 -36.40 4.08
C VAL A 704 -34.52 -37.78 3.59
N LYS A 705 -35.08 -38.59 4.50
CA LYS A 705 -35.49 -39.96 4.20
C LYS A 705 -36.88 -39.98 3.52
N THR A 706 -37.02 -40.77 2.46
CA THR A 706 -38.32 -41.06 1.84
C THR A 706 -39.19 -41.96 2.72
N SER A 707 -40.47 -42.14 2.35
CA SER A 707 -41.37 -43.08 3.02
C SER A 707 -40.80 -44.51 2.99
N ASP A 708 -41.20 -45.33 3.97
CA ASP A 708 -40.75 -46.73 4.05
C ASP A 708 -41.27 -47.61 2.91
N THR A 709 -42.28 -47.16 2.16
CA THR A 709 -42.81 -47.84 0.98
C THR A 709 -42.12 -47.40 -0.31
N ASN A 710 -41.48 -46.23 -0.32
CA ASN A 710 -40.70 -45.74 -1.44
C ASN A 710 -39.27 -46.28 -1.39
N THR A 711 -39.07 -47.45 -1.99
CA THR A 711 -37.83 -48.21 -1.92
C THR A 711 -37.20 -48.48 -3.30
N ASN A 712 -35.88 -48.66 -3.30
CA ASN A 712 -35.11 -49.14 -4.45
C ASN A 712 -35.30 -50.65 -4.67
N LYS A 713 -34.66 -51.22 -5.70
CA LYS A 713 -34.72 -52.66 -6.02
C LYS A 713 -34.27 -53.61 -4.90
N PHE A 714 -33.55 -53.12 -3.90
CA PHE A 714 -33.11 -53.88 -2.72
C PHE A 714 -34.06 -53.69 -1.52
N GLY A 715 -35.21 -53.05 -1.71
CA GLY A 715 -36.18 -52.81 -0.64
C GLY A 715 -35.73 -51.76 0.38
N GLN A 716 -34.76 -50.90 0.03
CA GLN A 716 -34.26 -49.85 0.93
C GLN A 716 -34.80 -48.47 0.55
N PRO A 717 -35.17 -47.61 1.53
CA PRO A 717 -35.63 -46.26 1.27
C PRO A 717 -34.50 -45.34 0.77
N PHE A 718 -34.88 -44.27 0.08
CA PHE A 718 -33.96 -43.26 -0.42
C PHE A 718 -33.69 -42.18 0.64
N TYR A 719 -32.52 -41.56 0.54
CA TYR A 719 -32.11 -40.44 1.40
C TYR A 719 -31.66 -39.29 0.50
N ILE A 720 -32.52 -38.30 0.31
CA ILE A 720 -32.34 -37.19 -0.61
C ILE A 720 -31.48 -36.12 0.04
N ALA A 721 -30.54 -35.55 -0.71
CA ALA A 721 -29.72 -34.44 -0.23
C ALA A 721 -30.60 -33.23 0.16
N PRO A 722 -30.19 -32.44 1.17
CA PRO A 722 -31.00 -31.34 1.68
C PRO A 722 -31.21 -30.19 0.68
N CYS A 723 -30.35 -30.08 -0.34
CA CYS A 723 -30.44 -29.06 -1.38
C CYS A 723 -29.80 -29.55 -2.69
N ASN A 724 -29.93 -28.76 -3.75
CA ASN A 724 -29.27 -29.01 -5.02
C ASN A 724 -27.74 -28.95 -4.87
N LEU A 725 -27.02 -29.71 -5.68
CA LEU A 725 -25.57 -29.67 -5.74
C LEU A 725 -25.08 -28.30 -6.23
N GLY A 726 -24.11 -27.71 -5.51
CA GLY A 726 -23.56 -26.39 -5.83
C GLY A 726 -24.43 -25.21 -5.41
N TYR A 727 -25.47 -25.44 -4.59
CA TYR A 727 -26.41 -24.40 -4.19
C TYR A 727 -25.77 -23.35 -3.25
N CYS A 728 -26.00 -22.08 -3.57
CA CYS A 728 -25.71 -20.90 -2.76
C CYS A 728 -27.04 -20.22 -2.37
N GLU A 729 -27.08 -19.66 -1.17
CA GLU A 729 -28.31 -19.08 -0.62
C GLU A 729 -28.76 -17.82 -1.39
N PRO A 730 -30.08 -17.52 -1.40
CA PRO A 730 -30.61 -16.28 -1.95
C PRO A 730 -29.97 -15.07 -1.30
N HIS A 731 -29.76 -14.03 -2.11
CA HIS A 731 -29.05 -12.85 -1.64
C HIS A 731 -29.43 -11.59 -2.45
N ASN A 732 -29.33 -10.43 -1.79
CA ASN A 732 -29.59 -9.14 -2.43
C ASN A 732 -28.46 -8.74 -3.39
N GLY A 733 -28.70 -7.71 -4.20
CA GLY A 733 -27.65 -7.10 -5.01
C GLY A 733 -26.82 -6.09 -4.23
N GLY A 734 -25.63 -5.78 -4.73
CA GLY A 734 -24.79 -4.68 -4.30
C GLY A 734 -24.28 -3.91 -5.51
N ASP A 735 -24.42 -2.58 -5.51
CA ASP A 735 -24.18 -1.75 -6.71
C ASP A 735 -22.70 -1.61 -7.12
N GLY A 736 -21.78 -2.24 -6.40
CA GLY A 736 -20.36 -1.98 -6.54
C GLY A 736 -19.92 -0.80 -5.67
N GLY A 737 -18.71 -0.33 -5.90
CA GLY A 737 -18.19 0.84 -5.19
C GLY A 737 -16.76 1.18 -5.56
N THR A 738 -16.37 2.40 -5.20
CA THR A 738 -15.01 2.88 -5.36
C THR A 738 -14.27 2.74 -4.03
N VAL A 739 -13.06 2.20 -4.07
CA VAL A 739 -12.15 2.12 -2.92
C VAL A 739 -10.87 2.85 -3.30
N TYR A 740 -10.55 3.90 -2.55
CA TYR A 740 -9.28 4.61 -2.68
C TYR A 740 -8.26 3.98 -1.75
N MET A 741 -7.02 3.85 -2.21
CA MET A 741 -5.91 3.32 -1.41
C MET A 741 -4.70 4.23 -1.56
N ARG A 742 -4.03 4.58 -0.46
CA ARG A 742 -2.79 5.37 -0.45
C ARG A 742 -1.75 4.76 0.47
N PHE A 743 -0.49 5.12 0.23
CA PHE A 743 0.63 4.73 1.09
C PHE A 743 1.04 5.92 1.96
N VAL A 744 1.28 5.66 3.24
CA VAL A 744 1.73 6.65 4.21
C VAL A 744 3.04 6.18 4.81
N ALA A 745 4.08 7.00 4.72
CA ALA A 745 5.38 6.73 5.34
C ALA A 745 5.24 6.71 6.87
N LEU A 746 5.88 5.75 7.53
CA LEU A 746 5.91 5.66 9.00
C LEU A 746 7.01 6.53 9.61
N GLU A 747 8.11 6.69 8.88
CA GLU A 747 9.27 7.51 9.21
C GLU A 747 9.66 8.23 7.90
N LEU A 748 10.13 9.49 7.97
CA LEU A 748 10.50 10.40 6.84
C LEU A 748 9.46 11.47 6.48
N ALA A 749 8.96 12.26 7.44
CA ALA A 749 8.20 13.47 7.10
C ALA A 749 9.14 14.54 6.47
N GLY A 750 8.61 15.39 5.58
CA GLY A 750 9.36 16.50 4.99
C GLY A 750 10.29 16.17 3.79
N CYS A 751 10.21 14.95 3.23
CA CYS A 751 10.94 14.60 1.99
C CYS A 751 10.24 15.07 0.72
N ASP A 752 11.00 15.25 -0.36
CA ASP A 752 10.44 15.50 -1.70
C ASP A 752 9.51 14.35 -2.12
N GLY A 753 8.23 14.64 -2.32
CA GLY A 753 7.24 13.62 -2.70
C GLY A 753 6.53 12.96 -1.52
N ILE A 754 6.65 13.50 -0.31
CA ILE A 754 5.86 13.15 0.88
C ILE A 754 5.08 14.40 1.33
N GLY A 755 3.75 14.29 1.45
CA GLY A 755 2.89 15.37 1.94
C GLY A 755 2.99 15.58 3.45
N ASP A 756 2.42 16.68 3.95
CA ASP A 756 2.43 17.06 5.38
C ASP A 756 1.86 15.97 6.31
N ASP A 757 0.97 15.11 5.81
CA ASP A 757 0.37 13.97 6.55
C ASP A 757 1.12 12.64 6.37
N GLY A 758 2.33 12.67 5.77
CA GLY A 758 3.16 11.50 5.50
C GLY A 758 2.76 10.70 4.25
N VAL A 759 1.78 11.18 3.47
CA VAL A 759 1.33 10.50 2.26
C VAL A 759 2.39 10.55 1.17
N ILE A 760 2.66 9.38 0.57
CA ILE A 760 3.53 9.29 -0.60
C ILE A 760 2.80 9.85 -1.82
N GLU A 761 3.30 10.96 -2.38
CA GLU A 761 2.63 11.71 -3.45
C GLU A 761 2.64 10.99 -4.80
N LYS A 762 3.58 10.06 -5.00
CA LYS A 762 3.80 9.37 -6.26
C LYS A 762 4.05 7.89 -6.03
N ILE A 763 3.07 7.08 -6.39
CA ILE A 763 3.21 5.62 -6.42
C ILE A 763 3.12 5.08 -7.84
N THR A 764 3.71 3.90 -8.03
CA THR A 764 3.58 3.10 -9.25
C THR A 764 2.78 1.85 -8.93
N VAL A 765 1.71 1.59 -9.68
CA VAL A 765 0.95 0.34 -9.58
C VAL A 765 1.00 -0.37 -10.92
N LYS A 766 1.51 -1.60 -10.92
CA LYS A 766 1.60 -2.47 -12.10
C LYS A 766 0.63 -3.64 -11.99
N ARG A 767 -0.03 -3.99 -13.09
CA ARG A 767 -0.85 -5.20 -13.22
C ARG A 767 -0.92 -5.61 -14.68
N ASP A 768 -0.59 -6.85 -15.00
CA ASP A 768 -0.72 -7.43 -16.35
C ASP A 768 -0.09 -6.57 -17.48
N GLY A 769 1.12 -6.04 -17.23
CA GLY A 769 1.83 -5.16 -18.17
C GLY A 769 1.31 -3.71 -18.23
N LEU A 770 0.25 -3.37 -17.48
CA LEU A 770 -0.30 -2.03 -17.35
C LEU A 770 0.30 -1.31 -16.14
N SER A 771 0.38 0.02 -16.16
CA SER A 771 0.89 0.82 -15.04
C SER A 771 0.12 2.12 -14.81
N ILE A 772 -0.17 2.44 -13.55
CA ILE A 772 -0.54 3.80 -13.09
C ILE A 772 0.68 4.41 -12.42
N ASN A 773 1.07 5.63 -12.83
CA ASN A 773 2.24 6.32 -12.28
C ASN A 773 1.87 7.73 -11.78
N GLY A 774 2.44 8.11 -10.65
CA GLY A 774 2.52 9.52 -10.22
C GLY A 774 1.25 10.10 -9.60
N GLN A 775 0.40 9.26 -9.02
CA GLN A 775 -0.75 9.68 -8.22
C GLN A 775 -0.49 9.41 -6.72
N PRO A 776 -1.08 10.19 -5.79
CA PRO A 776 -0.94 9.96 -4.35
C PRO A 776 -1.83 8.82 -3.84
N ALA A 777 -2.87 8.47 -4.61
CA ALA A 777 -3.80 7.39 -4.29
C ALA A 777 -4.18 6.61 -5.55
N VAL A 778 -4.42 5.31 -5.36
CA VAL A 778 -4.99 4.42 -6.36
C VAL A 778 -6.50 4.39 -6.19
N THR A 779 -7.22 4.54 -7.30
CA THR A 779 -8.67 4.35 -7.33
C THR A 779 -8.98 2.95 -7.84
N PHE A 780 -9.55 2.13 -6.96
CA PHE A 780 -10.08 0.82 -7.32
C PHE A 780 -11.60 0.84 -7.44
N THR A 781 -12.14 -0.05 -8.27
CA THR A 781 -13.57 -0.27 -8.49
C THR A 781 -13.91 -1.73 -8.20
N GLN A 782 -14.82 -1.94 -7.26
CA GLN A 782 -15.44 -3.23 -7.03
C GLN A 782 -16.66 -3.40 -7.94
N PRO A 783 -16.78 -4.53 -8.66
CA PRO A 783 -17.90 -4.74 -9.58
C PRO A 783 -19.21 -4.96 -8.83
N LYS A 784 -20.33 -4.74 -9.52
CA LYS A 784 -21.68 -5.02 -9.00
C LYS A 784 -21.83 -6.52 -8.66
N ILE A 785 -22.45 -6.80 -7.52
CA ILE A 785 -22.99 -8.13 -7.18
C ILE A 785 -24.46 -8.13 -7.61
N ALA A 786 -24.81 -8.95 -8.60
CA ALA A 786 -26.20 -9.06 -9.05
C ALA A 786 -27.05 -9.85 -8.04
N LYS A 787 -28.30 -9.44 -7.86
CA LYS A 787 -29.26 -10.11 -6.97
C LYS A 787 -29.58 -11.52 -7.47
N SER A 788 -29.74 -12.45 -6.53
CA SER A 788 -30.16 -13.84 -6.78
C SER A 788 -31.34 -14.20 -5.86
N THR A 789 -32.58 -14.02 -6.34
CA THR A 789 -33.78 -14.16 -5.50
C THR A 789 -34.17 -15.61 -5.17
N ALA A 790 -33.76 -16.54 -6.02
CA ALA A 790 -33.93 -17.98 -5.80
C ALA A 790 -32.70 -18.62 -5.13
N GLY A 791 -31.61 -17.86 -4.92
CA GLY A 791 -30.29 -18.47 -4.81
C GLY A 791 -29.82 -18.99 -6.18
N ASP A 792 -28.70 -19.67 -6.21
CA ASP A 792 -28.10 -20.17 -7.45
C ASP A 792 -27.42 -21.52 -7.24
N ASN A 793 -27.31 -22.31 -8.31
CA ASN A 793 -26.61 -23.59 -8.29
C ASN A 793 -25.94 -23.86 -9.63
N THR A 794 -24.96 -24.76 -9.62
CA THR A 794 -24.34 -25.28 -10.85
C THR A 794 -25.34 -26.06 -11.70
N TYR A 795 -25.17 -26.04 -13.02
CA TYR A 795 -25.91 -26.93 -13.93
C TYR A 795 -25.03 -28.08 -14.45
N TYR A 796 -25.67 -29.12 -14.96
CA TYR A 796 -25.02 -30.30 -15.56
C TYR A 796 -25.80 -30.74 -16.80
N GLN A 797 -25.10 -31.00 -17.90
CA GLN A 797 -25.72 -31.66 -19.06
C GLN A 797 -25.78 -33.17 -18.83
N TRP A 798 -26.79 -33.82 -19.40
CA TRP A 798 -27.00 -35.26 -19.24
C TRP A 798 -25.72 -36.05 -19.55
N GLY A 799 -25.22 -36.77 -18.56
CA GLY A 799 -24.05 -37.62 -18.69
C GLY A 799 -22.69 -36.93 -18.57
N ARG A 800 -22.65 -35.62 -18.33
CA ARG A 800 -21.41 -34.91 -17.98
C ARG A 800 -21.23 -34.82 -16.48
N LYS A 801 -19.98 -34.89 -16.05
CA LYS A 801 -19.55 -34.61 -14.67
C LYS A 801 -19.29 -33.13 -14.39
N ASP A 802 -19.18 -32.33 -15.45
CA ASP A 802 -18.66 -30.97 -15.38
C ASP A 802 -19.72 -30.03 -14.82
N ALA A 803 -19.42 -29.42 -13.67
CA ALA A 803 -20.21 -28.32 -13.16
C ALA A 803 -20.17 -27.15 -14.15
N MET A 804 -21.33 -26.58 -14.41
CA MET A 804 -21.50 -25.44 -15.31
C MET A 804 -21.93 -24.21 -14.53
N LEU A 805 -21.59 -23.05 -15.08
CA LEU A 805 -21.83 -21.75 -14.46
C LEU A 805 -23.28 -21.60 -13.98
N PRO A 806 -23.53 -21.15 -12.74
CA PRO A 806 -24.88 -20.89 -12.26
C PRO A 806 -25.61 -19.78 -13.02
N GLY A 807 -26.93 -19.82 -12.91
CA GLY A 807 -27.82 -18.75 -13.35
C GLY A 807 -28.43 -18.03 -12.15
N ILE A 808 -28.67 -16.74 -12.32
CA ILE A 808 -29.35 -15.92 -11.33
C ILE A 808 -30.61 -15.33 -11.95
N GLN A 809 -31.63 -15.13 -11.10
CA GLN A 809 -32.83 -14.39 -11.45
C GLN A 809 -33.05 -13.24 -10.48
N ASN A 810 -33.56 -12.15 -11.04
CA ASN A 810 -33.97 -10.94 -10.32
C ASN A 810 -35.00 -10.19 -11.16
N GLU A 811 -35.51 -9.08 -10.62
CA GLU A 811 -36.57 -8.29 -11.24
C GLU A 811 -36.16 -7.79 -12.64
N VAL A 812 -34.91 -7.35 -12.79
CA VAL A 812 -34.37 -6.82 -14.05
C VAL A 812 -34.28 -7.90 -15.12
N SER A 813 -33.79 -9.09 -14.78
CA SER A 813 -33.69 -10.21 -15.73
C SER A 813 -35.06 -10.73 -16.16
N ILE A 814 -36.06 -10.68 -15.28
CA ILE A 814 -37.44 -11.14 -15.58
C ILE A 814 -38.15 -10.18 -16.53
N GLU A 815 -37.98 -8.87 -16.36
CA GLU A 815 -38.67 -7.88 -17.20
C GLU A 815 -38.16 -7.90 -18.65
N ASN A 816 -36.86 -8.16 -18.84
CA ASN A 816 -36.04 -8.33 -20.06
C ASN A 816 -36.22 -7.39 -21.27
N GLY A 817 -37.29 -6.59 -21.31
CA GLY A 817 -37.59 -5.66 -22.40
C GLY A 817 -37.91 -6.33 -23.74
N LEU A 818 -38.06 -7.65 -23.81
CA LEU A 818 -38.34 -8.37 -25.05
C LEU A 818 -39.83 -8.29 -25.43
N THR A 819 -40.12 -8.16 -26.73
CA THR A 819 -41.49 -8.07 -27.26
C THR A 819 -42.05 -9.43 -27.70
N ASP A 820 -41.18 -10.36 -28.09
CA ASP A 820 -41.59 -11.73 -28.44
C ASP A 820 -42.02 -12.47 -27.17
N ALA A 821 -43.27 -12.92 -27.12
CA ALA A 821 -43.85 -13.51 -25.92
C ALA A 821 -43.16 -14.81 -25.47
N LEU A 822 -42.60 -15.60 -26.41
CA LEU A 822 -41.89 -16.84 -26.08
C LEU A 822 -40.52 -16.50 -25.48
N LEU A 823 -39.74 -15.68 -26.19
CA LEU A 823 -38.40 -15.28 -25.75
C LEU A 823 -38.46 -14.50 -24.42
N LYS A 824 -39.52 -13.70 -24.22
CA LYS A 824 -39.76 -12.99 -22.96
C LYS A 824 -39.90 -13.94 -21.76
N THR A 825 -40.47 -15.13 -21.95
CA THR A 825 -40.60 -16.13 -20.86
C THR A 825 -39.39 -17.05 -20.72
N GLU A 826 -38.64 -17.24 -21.81
CA GLU A 826 -37.41 -18.05 -21.87
C GLU A 826 -36.22 -17.30 -21.25
N LEU A 827 -35.96 -16.06 -21.68
CA LEU A 827 -34.79 -15.25 -21.29
C LEU A 827 -35.04 -14.42 -20.03
N THR A 828 -35.40 -15.10 -18.94
CA THR A 828 -35.78 -14.49 -17.65
C THR A 828 -34.67 -14.53 -16.60
N MET A 829 -33.48 -14.98 -16.98
CA MET A 829 -32.32 -15.19 -16.13
C MET A 829 -31.04 -14.68 -16.81
N VAL A 830 -29.99 -14.46 -16.03
CA VAL A 830 -28.65 -14.10 -16.54
C VAL A 830 -27.58 -14.96 -15.87
N ASN A 831 -26.42 -15.07 -16.52
CA ASN A 831 -25.28 -15.79 -15.96
C ASN A 831 -24.83 -15.12 -14.65
N LYS A 832 -24.54 -15.94 -13.63
CA LYS A 832 -23.81 -15.45 -12.46
C LYS A 832 -22.42 -14.98 -12.90
N MET A 833 -21.91 -13.94 -12.25
CA MET A 833 -20.52 -13.53 -12.45
C MET A 833 -19.57 -14.66 -12.04
N PHE A 834 -18.50 -14.85 -12.82
CA PHE A 834 -17.44 -15.79 -12.51
C PHE A 834 -16.06 -15.16 -12.74
N TYR A 835 -15.03 -15.84 -12.28
CA TYR A 835 -13.64 -15.40 -12.34
C TYR A 835 -12.82 -16.49 -13.00
N SER A 836 -12.08 -16.13 -14.05
CA SER A 836 -11.27 -17.04 -14.85
C SER A 836 -10.19 -16.23 -15.58
N THR A 837 -9.25 -16.94 -16.21
CA THR A 837 -8.45 -16.35 -17.30
C THR A 837 -9.26 -16.37 -18.59
N ASP A 838 -8.89 -15.55 -19.58
CA ASP A 838 -9.57 -15.54 -20.89
C ASP A 838 -9.57 -16.93 -21.56
N LYS A 839 -8.46 -17.67 -21.45
CA LYS A 839 -8.29 -19.02 -22.03
C LYS A 839 -9.34 -20.03 -21.56
N TYR A 840 -9.72 -19.97 -20.28
CA TYR A 840 -10.65 -20.94 -19.65
C TYR A 840 -12.01 -20.32 -19.31
N ARG A 841 -12.32 -19.19 -19.93
CA ARG A 841 -13.57 -18.47 -19.73
C ARG A 841 -14.78 -19.34 -20.06
N PHE A 842 -15.76 -19.39 -19.14
CA PHE A 842 -16.99 -20.15 -19.36
C PHE A 842 -17.81 -19.56 -20.50
N THR A 843 -18.08 -20.35 -21.53
CA THR A 843 -18.85 -19.90 -22.70
C THR A 843 -19.46 -21.09 -23.46
N SER A 844 -20.10 -20.84 -24.59
CA SER A 844 -20.72 -21.86 -25.43
C SER A 844 -19.73 -22.49 -26.42
N GLU A 845 -20.07 -23.69 -26.87
CA GLU A 845 -19.41 -24.41 -27.96
C GLU A 845 -20.47 -25.27 -28.69
N GLU A 846 -20.19 -25.66 -29.93
CA GLU A 846 -21.13 -26.44 -30.75
C GLU A 846 -21.40 -27.83 -30.13
N SER A 847 -22.61 -28.35 -30.31
CA SER A 847 -22.96 -29.71 -29.93
C SER A 847 -22.38 -30.75 -30.89
N GLY A 848 -22.62 -32.04 -30.62
CA GLY A 848 -22.07 -33.15 -31.39
C GLY A 848 -20.63 -33.51 -31.01
N LYS A 849 -20.26 -33.32 -29.74
CA LYS A 849 -18.92 -33.62 -29.23
C LYS A 849 -18.77 -35.08 -28.81
N THR A 850 -17.55 -35.60 -28.93
CA THR A 850 -17.18 -36.87 -28.32
C THR A 850 -17.05 -36.74 -26.80
N ILE A 851 -16.99 -37.86 -26.07
CA ILE A 851 -16.79 -37.82 -24.61
C ILE A 851 -15.43 -37.18 -24.27
N GLY A 852 -14.38 -37.55 -24.99
CA GLY A 852 -13.04 -37.01 -24.78
C GLY A 852 -12.99 -35.48 -24.93
N GLU A 853 -13.57 -34.95 -26.00
CA GLU A 853 -13.70 -33.51 -26.21
C GLU A 853 -14.48 -32.82 -25.07
N SER A 854 -15.53 -33.46 -24.53
CA SER A 854 -16.27 -32.90 -23.39
C SER A 854 -15.43 -32.82 -22.11
N VAL A 855 -14.58 -33.82 -21.88
CA VAL A 855 -13.65 -33.86 -20.74
C VAL A 855 -12.56 -32.80 -20.88
N GLU A 856 -12.10 -32.53 -22.10
CA GLU A 856 -11.12 -31.49 -22.41
C GLU A 856 -11.70 -30.07 -22.31
N MET A 857 -13.02 -29.91 -22.43
CA MET A 857 -13.72 -28.63 -22.46
C MET A 857 -14.78 -28.51 -21.33
N PRO A 858 -14.39 -28.66 -20.05
CA PRO A 858 -15.33 -28.55 -18.93
C PRO A 858 -15.88 -27.13 -18.73
N TYR A 859 -15.19 -26.12 -19.28
CA TYR A 859 -15.59 -24.72 -19.26
C TYR A 859 -16.47 -24.33 -20.48
N LYS A 860 -16.90 -25.31 -21.29
CA LYS A 860 -17.80 -25.08 -22.42
C LYS A 860 -19.18 -25.70 -22.19
N PHE A 861 -20.21 -24.91 -22.45
CA PHE A 861 -21.57 -25.39 -22.57
C PHE A 861 -21.87 -25.75 -24.02
N PHE A 862 -22.20 -27.01 -24.28
CA PHE A 862 -22.49 -27.47 -25.64
C PHE A 862 -23.93 -27.19 -26.02
N MET A 863 -24.13 -26.43 -27.08
CA MET A 863 -25.45 -26.03 -27.55
C MET A 863 -25.45 -25.87 -29.06
N HIS A 864 -26.64 -25.82 -29.66
CA HIS A 864 -26.79 -25.61 -31.10
C HIS A 864 -27.89 -24.58 -31.34
N LYS A 865 -27.79 -23.82 -32.42
CA LYS A 865 -28.80 -22.81 -32.74
C LYS A 865 -30.18 -23.44 -32.95
N ARG A 866 -31.24 -22.70 -32.60
CA ARG A 866 -32.60 -23.11 -32.93
C ARG A 866 -32.94 -22.63 -34.34
N ILE A 867 -32.92 -23.55 -35.30
CA ILE A 867 -33.37 -23.27 -36.66
C ILE A 867 -34.89 -23.08 -36.73
N SER A 868 -35.36 -22.39 -37.77
CA SER A 868 -36.78 -22.05 -37.95
C SER A 868 -37.62 -23.16 -38.59
N ASP A 869 -37.00 -24.15 -39.23
CA ASP A 869 -37.66 -25.31 -39.84
C ASP A 869 -37.23 -26.60 -39.13
N ASP A 870 -38.10 -27.15 -38.29
CA ASP A 870 -37.84 -28.37 -37.48
C ASP A 870 -37.66 -29.66 -38.32
N LYS A 871 -37.65 -29.55 -39.67
CA LYS A 871 -37.48 -30.68 -40.60
C LYS A 871 -36.03 -31.13 -40.81
N ASN A 872 -35.02 -30.34 -40.45
CA ASN A 872 -33.63 -30.80 -40.51
C ASN A 872 -33.33 -31.73 -39.33
N SER A 873 -33.21 -33.03 -39.59
CA SER A 873 -33.00 -34.04 -38.57
C SER A 873 -31.65 -33.93 -37.84
N GLU A 874 -30.62 -33.38 -38.48
CA GLU A 874 -29.29 -33.23 -37.86
C GLU A 874 -29.24 -32.00 -36.93
N ASP A 875 -29.69 -30.83 -37.39
CA ASP A 875 -29.74 -29.62 -36.55
C ASP A 875 -30.64 -29.84 -35.31
N ASN A 876 -31.77 -30.53 -35.51
CA ASN A 876 -32.66 -30.89 -34.40
C ASN A 876 -31.99 -31.85 -33.41
N PHE A 877 -31.21 -32.82 -33.91
CA PHE A 877 -30.41 -33.71 -33.05
C PHE A 877 -29.37 -32.92 -32.26
N LEU A 878 -28.54 -32.11 -32.93
CA LEU A 878 -27.47 -31.33 -32.30
C LEU A 878 -28.02 -30.36 -31.24
N ARG A 879 -29.18 -29.75 -31.48
CA ARG A 879 -29.83 -28.89 -30.48
C ARG A 879 -30.31 -29.65 -29.25
N ARG A 880 -30.76 -30.89 -29.42
CA ARG A 880 -31.37 -31.67 -28.34
C ARG A 880 -30.37 -32.59 -27.65
N HIS A 881 -29.19 -32.76 -28.22
CA HIS A 881 -28.18 -33.71 -27.76
C HIS A 881 -26.76 -33.17 -27.96
N TRP A 882 -26.05 -32.96 -26.86
CA TRP A 882 -24.71 -32.36 -26.90
C TRP A 882 -23.63 -33.31 -27.45
N HIS A 883 -23.85 -34.63 -27.34
CA HIS A 883 -22.89 -35.68 -27.67
C HIS A 883 -23.10 -36.28 -29.07
N LYS A 884 -22.03 -36.70 -29.74
CA LYS A 884 -22.11 -37.57 -30.92
C LYS A 884 -20.82 -38.37 -31.05
N GLY A 885 -20.85 -39.64 -30.67
CA GLY A 885 -19.67 -40.52 -30.67
C GLY A 885 -19.42 -41.33 -31.93
N LEU A 886 -20.11 -41.08 -33.04
CA LEU A 886 -19.92 -41.84 -34.28
C LEU A 886 -18.49 -41.65 -34.81
N GLY A 887 -17.79 -42.75 -35.13
CA GLY A 887 -16.39 -42.74 -35.58
C GLY A 887 -15.34 -42.77 -34.46
N THR A 888 -15.75 -42.76 -33.19
CA THR A 888 -14.88 -43.05 -32.05
C THR A 888 -14.77 -44.58 -31.82
N PRO A 889 -13.83 -45.06 -30.98
CA PRO A 889 -13.75 -46.48 -30.64
C PRO A 889 -15.04 -47.07 -30.04
N TYR A 890 -15.81 -46.30 -29.27
CA TYR A 890 -17.08 -46.76 -28.69
C TYR A 890 -18.27 -46.63 -29.64
N ASN A 891 -18.19 -45.75 -30.66
CA ASN A 891 -19.12 -45.62 -31.78
C ASN A 891 -20.63 -45.55 -31.43
N LEU A 892 -20.99 -44.86 -30.33
CA LEU A 892 -22.39 -44.66 -29.92
C LEU A 892 -22.86 -43.24 -30.24
N LYS A 893 -24.06 -43.11 -30.83
CA LYS A 893 -24.69 -41.81 -31.11
C LYS A 893 -25.35 -41.20 -29.87
N SER A 894 -25.88 -42.03 -28.97
CA SER A 894 -26.52 -41.66 -27.71
C SER A 894 -26.11 -42.68 -26.64
N ILE A 895 -26.06 -42.27 -25.37
CA ILE A 895 -25.69 -43.17 -24.26
C ILE A 895 -26.73 -43.06 -23.14
N MET A 896 -27.24 -44.22 -22.70
CA MET A 896 -28.26 -44.31 -21.65
C MET A 896 -27.67 -44.45 -20.25
N ASN A 897 -26.56 -45.17 -20.11
CA ASN A 897 -26.04 -45.59 -18.82
C ASN A 897 -25.02 -44.61 -18.22
N TYR A 898 -25.02 -43.34 -18.67
CA TYR A 898 -24.00 -42.36 -18.30
C TYR A 898 -23.80 -42.18 -16.80
N TRP A 899 -24.88 -42.12 -16.01
CA TRP A 899 -24.81 -41.92 -14.55
C TRP A 899 -25.20 -43.15 -13.74
N ASN A 900 -25.76 -44.17 -14.39
CA ASN A 900 -25.99 -45.48 -13.80
C ASN A 900 -25.42 -46.54 -14.74
N ILE A 901 -24.26 -47.11 -14.42
CA ILE A 901 -23.57 -48.05 -15.32
C ILE A 901 -24.44 -49.27 -15.64
N GLN A 902 -25.35 -49.62 -14.72
CA GLN A 902 -26.23 -50.79 -14.79
C GLN A 902 -27.59 -50.50 -15.42
N LEU A 903 -27.84 -49.29 -15.92
CA LEU A 903 -29.08 -48.98 -16.61
C LEU A 903 -29.06 -49.56 -18.03
N THR A 904 -29.84 -50.62 -18.25
CA THR A 904 -29.92 -51.30 -19.55
C THR A 904 -31.31 -51.25 -20.20
N THR A 905 -32.27 -50.59 -19.54
CA THR A 905 -33.68 -50.57 -19.97
C THR A 905 -34.17 -49.13 -19.94
N ALA A 906 -34.84 -48.69 -21.03
CA ALA A 906 -35.47 -47.38 -21.06
C ALA A 906 -36.65 -47.32 -20.07
N ALA A 907 -36.76 -46.21 -19.35
CA ALA A 907 -37.78 -45.97 -18.35
C ALA A 907 -39.02 -45.27 -18.92
N ARG A 908 -40.12 -45.30 -18.15
CA ARG A 908 -41.30 -44.46 -18.37
C ARG A 908 -41.76 -43.86 -17.05
N ALA A 909 -42.01 -42.56 -17.00
CA ALA A 909 -42.47 -41.88 -15.79
C ALA A 909 -43.20 -40.59 -16.16
N TYR A 910 -44.51 -40.70 -16.38
CA TYR A 910 -45.39 -39.57 -16.67
C TYR A 910 -46.70 -39.73 -15.88
N PHE A 911 -47.41 -38.63 -15.69
CA PHE A 911 -48.74 -38.67 -15.11
C PHE A 911 -49.80 -39.11 -16.12
N ASP A 912 -50.58 -40.12 -15.74
CA ASP A 912 -51.73 -40.61 -16.47
C ASP A 912 -52.85 -40.93 -15.48
N TYR A 913 -53.99 -40.25 -15.62
CA TYR A 913 -55.12 -40.47 -14.74
C TYR A 913 -55.63 -41.92 -14.76
N SER A 914 -55.48 -42.63 -15.88
CA SER A 914 -55.88 -44.04 -15.99
C SER A 914 -54.96 -44.99 -15.21
N LEU A 915 -53.74 -44.54 -14.89
CA LEU A 915 -52.73 -45.29 -14.15
C LEU A 915 -52.49 -44.76 -12.74
N LYS A 916 -53.34 -43.86 -12.23
CA LYS A 916 -53.14 -43.21 -10.91
C LYS A 916 -52.98 -44.19 -9.75
N ASP A 917 -53.61 -45.36 -9.82
CA ASP A 917 -53.53 -46.39 -8.77
C ASP A 917 -52.28 -47.28 -8.93
N ASN A 918 -51.67 -47.33 -10.12
CA ASN A 918 -50.47 -48.11 -10.45
C ASN A 918 -49.55 -47.31 -11.40
N PRO A 919 -48.94 -46.21 -10.92
CA PRO A 919 -48.25 -45.28 -11.80
C PRO A 919 -46.89 -45.82 -12.28
N ASN A 920 -46.55 -45.50 -13.54
CA ASN A 920 -45.31 -45.98 -14.18
C ASN A 920 -44.03 -45.52 -13.45
N TYR A 921 -44.02 -44.34 -12.82
CA TYR A 921 -42.84 -43.83 -12.12
C TYR A 921 -42.42 -44.68 -10.90
N LYS A 922 -43.25 -45.64 -10.47
CA LYS A 922 -42.93 -46.61 -9.39
C LYS A 922 -42.43 -47.96 -9.90
N THR A 923 -42.56 -48.24 -11.19
CA THR A 923 -42.23 -49.54 -11.77
C THR A 923 -40.79 -49.61 -12.25
N THR A 924 -40.24 -50.81 -12.37
CA THR A 924 -38.93 -51.05 -13.00
C THR A 924 -38.93 -50.53 -14.44
N PRO A 925 -37.86 -49.84 -14.88
CA PRO A 925 -36.55 -49.67 -14.23
C PRO A 925 -36.40 -48.42 -13.36
N ASN A 926 -37.48 -47.71 -12.99
CA ASN A 926 -37.38 -46.48 -12.19
C ASN A 926 -36.89 -46.71 -10.76
N ASP A 927 -36.90 -47.94 -10.26
CA ASP A 927 -36.42 -48.36 -8.95
C ASP A 927 -35.01 -48.97 -8.98
N GLU A 928 -34.39 -49.06 -10.16
CA GLU A 928 -33.06 -49.62 -10.32
C GLU A 928 -32.05 -48.91 -9.42
N TYR A 929 -31.23 -49.71 -8.76
CA TYR A 929 -30.16 -49.15 -7.93
C TYR A 929 -29.12 -48.51 -8.84
N VAL A 930 -28.90 -47.21 -8.63
CA VAL A 930 -27.87 -46.46 -9.34
C VAL A 930 -26.50 -46.94 -8.89
N VAL A 931 -25.74 -47.53 -9.81
CA VAL A 931 -24.32 -47.81 -9.63
C VAL A 931 -23.54 -46.67 -10.29
N LYS A 932 -22.93 -45.85 -9.45
CA LYS A 932 -22.31 -44.58 -9.81
C LYS A 932 -21.18 -44.78 -10.83
N THR A 933 -21.22 -44.02 -11.92
CA THR A 933 -20.18 -44.09 -12.96
C THR A 933 -19.05 -43.09 -12.71
N VAL A 934 -18.01 -43.11 -13.55
CA VAL A 934 -17.00 -42.05 -13.60
C VAL A 934 -17.54 -40.67 -13.98
N TYR A 935 -18.73 -40.57 -14.58
CA TYR A 935 -19.31 -39.28 -14.99
C TYR A 935 -20.40 -38.74 -14.04
N ASP A 936 -20.75 -39.48 -12.98
CA ASP A 936 -21.70 -38.98 -11.98
C ASP A 936 -21.11 -37.76 -11.25
N PRO A 937 -21.80 -36.59 -11.25
CA PRO A 937 -21.27 -35.35 -10.70
C PRO A 937 -21.29 -35.30 -9.16
N SER A 938 -21.94 -36.24 -8.50
CA SER A 938 -22.20 -36.18 -7.06
C SER A 938 -20.91 -36.31 -6.24
N PRO A 939 -20.89 -35.77 -5.01
CA PRO A 939 -19.78 -35.96 -4.07
C PRO A 939 -19.65 -37.40 -3.59
N ALA A 940 -18.53 -37.71 -2.92
CA ALA A 940 -18.29 -39.03 -2.34
C ALA A 940 -19.38 -39.41 -1.34
N GLY A 941 -19.88 -40.65 -1.41
CA GLY A 941 -21.01 -41.14 -0.61
C GLY A 941 -22.39 -40.69 -1.09
N PHE A 942 -22.48 -40.04 -2.25
CA PHE A 942 -23.71 -39.64 -2.92
C PHE A 942 -23.69 -40.03 -4.40
N LYS A 943 -24.88 -40.10 -5.01
CA LYS A 943 -25.09 -40.42 -6.43
C LYS A 943 -26.35 -39.78 -6.98
N ILE A 944 -26.46 -39.69 -8.30
CA ILE A 944 -27.67 -39.22 -8.96
C ILE A 944 -28.86 -40.15 -8.63
N PRO A 945 -30.06 -39.61 -8.32
CA PRO A 945 -31.23 -40.42 -8.00
C PRO A 945 -31.80 -41.15 -9.23
N PRO A 946 -32.35 -42.37 -9.09
CA PRO A 946 -33.30 -42.90 -10.07
C PRO A 946 -34.64 -42.17 -9.93
N VAL A 947 -35.52 -42.27 -10.93
CA VAL A 947 -36.78 -41.51 -10.96
C VAL A 947 -37.66 -41.80 -9.73
N LYS A 948 -37.72 -43.07 -9.28
CA LYS A 948 -38.54 -43.46 -8.13
C LYS A 948 -38.11 -42.82 -6.81
N ALA A 949 -36.87 -42.31 -6.70
CA ALA A 949 -36.46 -41.58 -5.50
C ALA A 949 -37.37 -40.37 -5.21
N PHE A 950 -38.04 -39.84 -6.23
CA PHE A 950 -38.99 -38.74 -6.11
C PHE A 950 -40.46 -39.17 -6.05
N ALA A 951 -40.76 -40.46 -5.97
CA ALA A 951 -42.14 -40.98 -6.05
C ALA A 951 -43.08 -40.42 -4.97
N ASP A 952 -42.60 -40.21 -3.74
CA ASP A 952 -43.42 -39.62 -2.67
C ASP A 952 -43.90 -38.20 -3.02
N PHE A 953 -43.10 -37.41 -3.76
CA PHE A 953 -43.52 -36.09 -4.24
C PHE A 953 -44.63 -36.23 -5.28
N PHE A 954 -44.48 -37.17 -6.21
CA PHE A 954 -45.45 -37.39 -7.27
C PHE A 954 -46.78 -37.92 -6.75
N ASP A 955 -46.76 -38.76 -5.71
CA ASP A 955 -47.95 -39.37 -5.11
C ASP A 955 -48.89 -38.39 -4.43
N ASP A 956 -48.35 -37.26 -3.93
CA ASP A 956 -49.15 -36.21 -3.30
C ASP A 956 -49.88 -35.33 -4.33
N VAL A 957 -49.55 -35.47 -5.63
CA VAL A 957 -50.26 -34.76 -6.71
C VAL A 957 -51.59 -35.44 -7.01
N THR A 958 -52.69 -34.73 -6.72
CA THR A 958 -54.03 -35.21 -7.09
C THR A 958 -54.27 -35.05 -8.60
N LEU A 959 -54.31 -36.17 -9.32
CA LEU A 959 -54.63 -36.20 -10.75
C LEU A 959 -56.14 -36.09 -11.00
N THR A 960 -56.53 -35.35 -12.02
CA THR A 960 -57.91 -35.24 -12.52
C THR A 960 -57.92 -35.28 -14.06
N GLN A 961 -59.10 -35.48 -14.64
CA GLN A 961 -59.30 -35.36 -16.09
C GLN A 961 -60.15 -34.15 -16.42
N VAL A 962 -59.73 -33.40 -17.43
CA VAL A 962 -60.52 -32.31 -18.01
C VAL A 962 -60.73 -32.55 -19.50
N ASN A 963 -61.85 -32.05 -20.02
CA ASN A 963 -62.14 -32.12 -21.45
C ASN A 963 -61.08 -31.31 -22.23
N ALA A 964 -60.52 -31.91 -23.25
CA ALA A 964 -59.55 -31.30 -24.16
C ALA A 964 -59.86 -31.77 -25.59
N PRO A 965 -61.03 -31.37 -26.14
CA PRO A 965 -61.44 -31.77 -27.47
C PRO A 965 -60.36 -31.42 -28.50
N THR A 966 -60.07 -32.37 -29.38
CA THR A 966 -59.17 -32.17 -30.52
C THR A 966 -59.99 -32.17 -31.80
N SER A 967 -59.41 -31.69 -32.91
CA SER A 967 -60.07 -31.70 -34.23
C SER A 967 -60.50 -33.09 -34.70
N THR A 968 -59.86 -34.15 -34.19
CA THR A 968 -60.13 -35.55 -34.54
C THR A 968 -60.85 -36.34 -33.44
N ASN A 969 -60.93 -35.81 -32.22
CA ASN A 969 -61.63 -36.45 -31.11
C ASN A 969 -62.28 -35.39 -30.18
N PRO A 970 -63.58 -35.11 -30.35
CA PRO A 970 -64.33 -34.16 -29.51
C PRO A 970 -64.46 -34.58 -28.03
N ASN A 971 -64.31 -35.87 -27.73
CA ASN A 971 -64.39 -36.42 -26.38
C ASN A 971 -63.01 -36.62 -25.74
N ALA A 972 -61.95 -36.13 -26.37
CA ALA A 972 -60.60 -36.24 -25.83
C ALA A 972 -60.54 -35.58 -24.44
N LYS A 973 -59.89 -36.29 -23.52
CA LYS A 973 -59.61 -35.81 -22.16
C LYS A 973 -58.11 -35.70 -21.99
N LYS A 974 -57.67 -34.75 -21.17
CA LYS A 974 -56.27 -34.63 -20.73
C LYS A 974 -56.17 -34.80 -19.23
N THR A 975 -55.09 -35.45 -18.80
CA THR A 975 -54.70 -35.51 -17.38
C THR A 975 -54.19 -34.14 -16.96
N VAL A 976 -54.64 -33.65 -15.81
CA VAL A 976 -54.13 -32.44 -15.15
C VAL A 976 -53.96 -32.70 -13.66
N GLY A 977 -53.03 -31.99 -13.02
CA GLY A 977 -52.78 -32.10 -11.58
C GLY A 977 -53.34 -30.93 -10.80
N LYS A 978 -53.66 -31.16 -9.52
CA LYS A 978 -53.78 -30.09 -8.53
C LYS A 978 -52.43 -29.87 -7.87
N ALA A 979 -52.09 -28.61 -7.64
CA ALA A 979 -50.84 -28.22 -7.02
C ALA A 979 -50.64 -28.88 -5.65
N ASN A 980 -49.45 -29.47 -5.46
CA ASN A 980 -48.92 -29.90 -4.16
C ASN A 980 -47.70 -29.08 -3.73
N ALA A 981 -47.12 -28.30 -4.64
CA ALA A 981 -46.05 -27.37 -4.34
C ALA A 981 -46.63 -25.98 -4.08
N THR A 982 -46.21 -25.35 -2.99
CA THR A 982 -46.61 -23.98 -2.62
C THR A 982 -45.48 -23.03 -2.96
N GLU A 983 -45.75 -21.92 -3.66
CA GLU A 983 -44.73 -20.90 -3.91
C GLU A 983 -44.24 -20.31 -2.57
N ALA A 984 -42.93 -20.32 -2.37
CA ALA A 984 -42.31 -19.87 -1.12
C ALA A 984 -42.39 -18.34 -0.97
N THR A 985 -42.61 -17.87 0.26
CA THR A 985 -42.64 -16.43 0.57
C THR A 985 -41.25 -15.87 0.91
N ALA A 986 -40.35 -16.70 1.43
CA ALA A 986 -39.02 -16.30 1.89
C ALA A 986 -37.95 -16.28 0.78
N PHE A 987 -38.18 -17.00 -0.33
CA PHE A 987 -37.29 -17.06 -1.49
C PHE A 987 -38.10 -17.35 -2.76
N THR A 988 -37.51 -17.14 -3.95
CA THR A 988 -38.18 -17.51 -5.20
C THR A 988 -38.05 -19.01 -5.47
N GLY A 989 -39.15 -19.74 -5.31
CA GLY A 989 -39.21 -21.17 -5.52
C GLY A 989 -40.44 -21.78 -4.87
N TRP A 990 -40.34 -23.04 -4.45
CA TRP A 990 -41.44 -23.79 -3.87
C TRP A 990 -41.07 -24.52 -2.59
N THR A 991 -42.07 -24.69 -1.73
CA THR A 991 -42.09 -25.64 -0.62
C THR A 991 -43.04 -26.79 -0.93
N VAL A 992 -42.66 -28.01 -0.58
CA VAL A 992 -43.51 -29.21 -0.67
C VAL A 992 -43.47 -29.93 0.67
N ASP A 993 -44.62 -30.10 1.32
CA ASP A 993 -44.71 -30.81 2.59
C ASP A 993 -45.00 -32.29 2.34
N LEU A 994 -44.08 -33.16 2.74
CA LEU A 994 -44.25 -34.61 2.65
C LEU A 994 -43.96 -35.27 3.99
N ASN A 995 -44.87 -36.13 4.45
CA ASN A 995 -44.71 -36.91 5.68
C ASN A 995 -44.33 -36.06 6.92
N GLY A 996 -44.89 -34.84 7.01
CA GLY A 996 -44.60 -33.90 8.11
C GLY A 996 -43.25 -33.17 7.99
N GLN A 997 -42.57 -33.24 6.85
CA GLN A 997 -41.31 -32.55 6.57
C GLN A 997 -41.47 -31.62 5.36
N THR A 998 -40.99 -30.38 5.48
CA THR A 998 -41.01 -29.40 4.40
C THR A 998 -39.74 -29.52 3.56
N TYR A 999 -39.92 -29.65 2.25
CA TYR A 999 -38.86 -29.67 1.26
C TYR A 999 -38.84 -28.40 0.45
N TYR A 1000 -37.64 -27.97 0.07
CA TYR A 1000 -37.44 -26.72 -0.64
C TYR A 1000 -36.89 -26.95 -2.05
N PHE A 1001 -37.45 -26.24 -3.01
CA PHE A 1001 -37.10 -26.30 -4.43
C PHE A 1001 -36.92 -24.88 -4.97
N PRO A 1002 -35.67 -24.38 -5.00
CA PRO A 1002 -35.34 -23.11 -5.63
C PRO A 1002 -35.70 -23.08 -7.12
N ALA A 1003 -36.29 -21.98 -7.59
CA ALA A 1003 -36.61 -21.78 -9.01
C ALA A 1003 -35.37 -21.41 -9.84
N THR A 1004 -34.38 -22.30 -9.88
CA THR A 1004 -33.09 -22.02 -10.52
C THR A 1004 -33.07 -22.28 -12.02
N GLY A 1005 -34.21 -22.57 -12.64
CA GLY A 1005 -34.35 -22.70 -14.10
C GLY A 1005 -33.48 -23.79 -14.71
N VAL A 1006 -33.08 -23.60 -15.97
CA VAL A 1006 -32.14 -24.45 -16.71
C VAL A 1006 -31.18 -23.61 -17.54
N ARG A 1007 -30.05 -24.18 -17.96
CA ARG A 1007 -29.20 -23.58 -18.99
C ARG A 1007 -29.69 -23.98 -20.38
N ASP A 1008 -30.07 -22.99 -21.19
CA ASP A 1008 -30.76 -23.21 -22.46
C ASP A 1008 -29.83 -23.79 -23.54
N MET A 1009 -30.36 -24.72 -24.33
CA MET A 1009 -29.69 -25.43 -25.42
C MET A 1009 -29.67 -24.68 -26.76
N GLY A 1010 -30.27 -23.48 -26.83
CA GLY A 1010 -30.11 -22.57 -27.96
C GLY A 1010 -31.38 -21.82 -28.36
N ILE A 1011 -31.20 -20.55 -28.71
CA ILE A 1011 -32.26 -19.63 -29.13
C ILE A 1011 -32.33 -19.50 -30.64
N ARG A 1012 -33.47 -18.99 -31.10
CA ARG A 1012 -33.78 -18.84 -32.52
C ARG A 1012 -32.88 -17.80 -33.18
N ASP A 1013 -32.32 -18.14 -34.33
CA ASP A 1013 -31.55 -17.23 -35.20
C ASP A 1013 -30.34 -16.53 -34.51
N LYS A 1014 -29.74 -17.16 -33.49
CA LYS A 1014 -28.45 -16.75 -32.92
C LYS A 1014 -27.44 -17.88 -33.03
N GLU A 1015 -26.26 -17.54 -33.51
CA GLU A 1015 -25.14 -18.47 -33.61
C GLU A 1015 -24.59 -18.81 -32.22
N VAL A 1016 -24.00 -20.00 -32.09
CA VAL A 1016 -23.45 -20.52 -30.82
C VAL A 1016 -22.46 -19.54 -30.18
N GLY A 1017 -21.67 -18.82 -30.99
CA GLY A 1017 -20.70 -17.82 -30.52
C GLY A 1017 -21.31 -16.59 -29.81
N TYR A 1018 -22.64 -16.41 -29.83
CA TYR A 1018 -23.34 -15.36 -29.08
C TYR A 1018 -23.11 -15.48 -27.57
N GLY A 1019 -22.97 -16.72 -27.08
CA GLY A 1019 -22.80 -17.06 -25.67
C GLY A 1019 -23.88 -18.04 -25.18
N THR A 1020 -23.71 -18.51 -23.95
CA THR A 1020 -24.65 -19.40 -23.25
C THR A 1020 -25.35 -18.64 -22.13
N PHE A 1021 -26.57 -19.04 -21.78
CA PHE A 1021 -27.39 -18.35 -20.79
C PHE A 1021 -28.30 -19.33 -20.05
N PRO A 1022 -28.58 -19.09 -18.75
CA PRO A 1022 -29.71 -19.69 -18.07
C PRO A 1022 -31.03 -19.10 -18.60
N GLY A 1023 -32.11 -19.82 -18.39
CA GLY A 1023 -33.45 -19.41 -18.78
C GLY A 1023 -34.52 -20.09 -17.94
N PHE A 1024 -35.76 -19.64 -18.14
CA PHE A 1024 -36.96 -20.13 -17.48
C PHE A 1024 -36.91 -20.00 -15.95
N SER A 1025 -36.90 -18.78 -15.42
CA SER A 1025 -36.92 -18.53 -13.97
C SER A 1025 -38.18 -19.05 -13.25
N ALA A 1026 -39.18 -19.49 -14.01
CA ALA A 1026 -40.46 -20.02 -13.53
C ALA A 1026 -40.46 -21.55 -13.31
N ILE A 1027 -39.32 -22.24 -13.42
CA ILE A 1027 -39.23 -23.70 -13.28
C ILE A 1027 -38.09 -24.14 -12.35
N THR A 1028 -38.23 -25.36 -11.82
CA THR A 1028 -37.14 -26.16 -11.22
C THR A 1028 -37.07 -27.50 -11.93
N TYR A 1029 -35.98 -27.79 -12.65
CA TYR A 1029 -35.74 -29.09 -13.27
C TYR A 1029 -34.56 -29.80 -12.59
N ILE A 1030 -34.83 -30.97 -12.02
CA ILE A 1030 -33.83 -31.83 -11.35
C ILE A 1030 -33.64 -33.10 -12.17
N ALA A 1031 -32.42 -33.34 -12.64
CA ALA A 1031 -32.10 -34.53 -13.40
C ALA A 1031 -32.07 -35.80 -12.53
N THR A 1032 -32.54 -36.90 -13.11
CA THR A 1032 -32.44 -38.25 -12.54
C THR A 1032 -31.40 -39.05 -13.32
N SER A 1033 -31.21 -40.33 -13.00
CA SER A 1033 -30.46 -41.29 -13.82
C SER A 1033 -31.34 -42.02 -14.83
N GLY A 1034 -32.65 -41.71 -14.88
CA GLY A 1034 -33.59 -42.32 -15.82
C GLY A 1034 -33.36 -41.84 -17.26
N PHE A 1035 -33.57 -42.74 -18.20
CA PHE A 1035 -33.39 -42.49 -19.62
C PHE A 1035 -34.63 -42.93 -20.40
N ARG A 1036 -35.07 -42.06 -21.31
CA ARG A 1036 -36.17 -42.34 -22.24
C ARG A 1036 -35.64 -42.44 -23.66
N GLU A 1037 -35.90 -43.57 -24.30
CA GLU A 1037 -35.70 -43.72 -25.74
C GLU A 1037 -36.84 -43.05 -26.52
N ASN A 1038 -36.50 -42.32 -27.58
CA ASN A 1038 -37.44 -41.85 -28.59
C ASN A 1038 -36.76 -41.74 -29.97
N ASP A 1039 -37.56 -41.68 -31.03
CA ASP A 1039 -37.10 -41.79 -32.43
C ASP A 1039 -36.23 -40.61 -32.92
N THR A 1040 -36.15 -39.50 -32.18
CA THR A 1040 -35.50 -38.25 -32.66
C THR A 1040 -34.38 -37.72 -31.75
N ALA A 1041 -34.41 -38.04 -30.46
CA ALA A 1041 -33.44 -37.66 -29.44
C ALA A 1041 -33.71 -38.41 -28.13
N SER A 1042 -33.00 -39.50 -27.85
CA SER A 1042 -33.06 -40.14 -26.53
C SER A 1042 -32.73 -39.13 -25.42
N SER A 1043 -33.41 -39.21 -24.28
CA SER A 1043 -33.47 -38.08 -23.34
C SER A 1043 -33.40 -38.45 -21.86
N CYS A 1044 -32.83 -37.53 -21.08
CA CYS A 1044 -32.88 -37.53 -19.62
C CYS A 1044 -34.33 -37.45 -19.13
N MET A 1045 -34.60 -38.07 -17.97
CA MET A 1045 -35.86 -37.91 -17.24
C MET A 1045 -35.62 -37.05 -16.00
N ILE A 1046 -36.61 -36.22 -15.64
CA ILE A 1046 -36.45 -35.20 -14.61
C ILE A 1046 -37.64 -35.15 -13.67
N LEU A 1047 -37.40 -34.65 -12.45
CA LEU A 1047 -38.45 -34.01 -11.64
C LEU A 1047 -38.58 -32.56 -12.11
N SER A 1048 -39.82 -32.10 -12.25
CA SER A 1048 -40.17 -30.74 -12.64
C SER A 1048 -41.11 -30.10 -11.63
N ILE A 1049 -40.93 -28.81 -11.37
CA ILE A 1049 -41.96 -27.92 -10.82
C ILE A 1049 -42.01 -26.69 -11.73
N ASP A 1050 -43.20 -26.26 -12.13
CA ASP A 1050 -43.39 -25.18 -13.09
C ASP A 1050 -44.64 -24.37 -12.74
N LYS A 1051 -44.51 -23.04 -12.61
CA LYS A 1051 -45.63 -22.16 -12.25
C LYS A 1051 -46.35 -21.51 -13.44
N ARG A 1052 -45.93 -21.80 -14.67
CA ARG A 1052 -46.54 -21.20 -15.86
C ARG A 1052 -48.01 -21.65 -15.96
N PRO A 1053 -48.98 -20.73 -16.10
CA PRO A 1053 -50.40 -21.07 -15.99
C PRO A 1053 -50.96 -21.87 -17.18
N THR A 1054 -50.21 -21.98 -18.28
CA THR A 1054 -50.65 -22.62 -19.52
C THR A 1054 -50.36 -24.13 -19.58
N ILE A 1055 -49.63 -24.67 -18.60
CA ILE A 1055 -49.24 -26.09 -18.56
C ILE A 1055 -50.30 -26.97 -17.89
N ALA A 1056 -50.17 -28.29 -18.01
CA ALA A 1056 -51.13 -29.24 -17.45
C ALA A 1056 -50.99 -29.45 -15.93
N PHE A 1057 -49.81 -29.16 -15.36
CA PHE A 1057 -49.45 -29.43 -13.96
C PHE A 1057 -48.82 -28.19 -13.27
N PRO A 1058 -49.50 -27.03 -13.24
CA PRO A 1058 -48.97 -25.83 -12.61
C PRO A 1058 -48.75 -26.06 -11.10
N ASN A 1059 -47.59 -25.67 -10.59
CA ASN A 1059 -47.20 -25.83 -9.19
C ASN A 1059 -47.34 -27.28 -8.67
N CYS A 1060 -47.12 -28.27 -9.54
CA CYS A 1060 -47.07 -29.68 -9.16
C CYS A 1060 -45.62 -30.19 -9.26
N THR A 1061 -45.25 -31.13 -8.39
CA THR A 1061 -44.06 -31.96 -8.63
C THR A 1061 -44.41 -33.03 -9.67
N GLU A 1062 -43.84 -32.90 -10.87
CA GLU A 1062 -44.16 -33.74 -12.03
C GLU A 1062 -42.98 -34.60 -12.46
N PRO A 1063 -43.17 -35.90 -12.73
CA PRO A 1063 -42.20 -36.69 -13.46
C PRO A 1063 -42.33 -36.40 -14.96
N ILE A 1064 -41.28 -35.85 -15.57
CA ILE A 1064 -41.24 -35.60 -17.02
C ILE A 1064 -40.48 -36.73 -17.71
N ASP A 1065 -41.21 -37.47 -18.53
CA ASP A 1065 -40.75 -38.61 -19.31
C ASP A 1065 -40.08 -38.17 -20.62
N GLY A 1066 -38.86 -37.63 -20.48
CA GLY A 1066 -37.99 -37.25 -21.58
C GLY A 1066 -37.92 -35.74 -21.82
N THR A 1067 -36.71 -35.19 -21.65
CA THR A 1067 -36.35 -33.80 -21.96
C THR A 1067 -35.31 -33.75 -23.10
N ASN A 1068 -34.37 -32.81 -23.09
CA ASN A 1068 -33.27 -32.72 -24.05
C ASN A 1068 -31.94 -32.84 -23.32
N ASN A 1069 -31.03 -33.66 -23.82
CA ASN A 1069 -29.75 -33.90 -23.15
C ASN A 1069 -28.82 -32.69 -23.16
N ALA A 1070 -29.02 -31.79 -24.12
CA ALA A 1070 -28.25 -30.56 -24.24
C ALA A 1070 -28.61 -29.49 -23.21
N TYR A 1071 -29.75 -29.55 -22.51
CA TYR A 1071 -30.04 -28.63 -21.42
C TYR A 1071 -29.05 -28.83 -20.26
N GLY A 1072 -28.71 -27.73 -19.58
CA GLY A 1072 -28.06 -27.80 -18.27
C GLY A 1072 -29.10 -27.90 -17.17
N PHE A 1073 -29.11 -29.02 -16.45
CA PHE A 1073 -30.05 -29.31 -15.37
C PHE A 1073 -29.43 -29.07 -14.00
N THR A 1074 -30.29 -28.80 -13.03
CA THR A 1074 -29.88 -28.91 -11.62
C THR A 1074 -29.87 -30.39 -11.23
N VAL A 1075 -29.08 -30.75 -10.22
CA VAL A 1075 -29.05 -32.12 -9.70
C VAL A 1075 -29.21 -32.10 -8.19
N ARG A 1076 -29.97 -33.07 -7.66
CA ARG A 1076 -30.18 -33.26 -6.23
C ARG A 1076 -29.86 -34.71 -5.88
N PRO A 1077 -28.60 -35.01 -5.53
CA PRO A 1077 -28.14 -36.37 -5.26
C PRO A 1077 -28.92 -37.06 -4.11
N ILE A 1078 -28.84 -38.38 -4.09
CA ILE A 1078 -29.22 -39.21 -2.95
C ILE A 1078 -27.96 -39.81 -2.31
N ARG A 1079 -28.03 -40.13 -1.02
CA ARG A 1079 -26.98 -40.89 -0.33
C ARG A 1079 -26.74 -42.21 -1.07
N ASP A 1080 -25.52 -42.72 -1.06
CA ASP A 1080 -25.19 -44.04 -1.59
C ASP A 1080 -25.25 -45.13 -0.50
N GLY A 1081 -25.05 -46.39 -0.88
CA GLY A 1081 -24.90 -47.52 0.03
C GLY A 1081 -26.20 -48.19 0.49
N GLN A 1082 -27.38 -47.80 -0.01
CA GLN A 1082 -28.64 -48.45 0.40
C GLN A 1082 -28.89 -49.82 -0.30
N LYS A 1083 -28.05 -50.84 -0.03
CA LYS A 1083 -28.22 -52.20 -0.59
C LYS A 1083 -28.80 -53.24 0.39
N GLY A 1084 -29.01 -52.87 1.66
CA GLY A 1084 -29.15 -53.84 2.75
C GLY A 1084 -27.78 -54.33 3.20
N ASN A 1085 -27.65 -54.77 4.46
CA ASN A 1085 -26.38 -55.11 5.14
C ASN A 1085 -25.34 -55.82 4.27
#